data_AF-A0A1G5D889-F1
#
_entry.id   AF-A0A1G5D889-F1
#
_cell.length_a   1.000
_cell.length_b   1.000
_cell.length_c   1.000
_cell.angle_alpha   90.00
_cell.angle_beta   90.00
_cell.angle_gamma   90.00
#
_symmetry.space_group_name_H-M   'P 1'
#
loop_
_entity.id
_entity.type
_entity.pdbx_description
1 polymer ?
#
loop_
_entity_poly.entity_id
_entity_poly.type
_entity_poly.pdbx_seq_one_letter_code
_entity_poly.pdbx_strand_id
1 'polypeptide(L)'
;MKHVTYVKYNSLRCPAFRIRTELYEEDKKRFAAKTAMQKEAVPHIARIKEGCDMLSGLYRDIIPLKYCNDPTEESIVFPFIEGETLLSSIDFDKNKTSEILSEISKMLDKIFDITKETVTFKMTDKFAEMFPDCIPGEYEECSPVTNLDSNPDNFIISDNKIYCIDSEWVYDFPIPVRFVRFRALLYLYTKMQVFLRDRISAGDFYHYFGYNGKDIELFTAMEDRFQEYVHGKGRKYIYTGNYEKPYALFKEHEEEAAANAAELNALKPETEALRDEVALLRQQLAELTEQNNAKDAYIEHIRKAMHNPAYAAKVAAKKTGSKIRHSFDGTASNAGQPAELETMPLYSEEEVRNYNYETWMTDKEKEDEKKRAQDAPFTYNPLISILVPVYNVLDKHLIPCIESVLNQTYKNIELCLSDDNSSFPNVRKTLERYASDERVKVVFRSENGRISRNTNSALEVATGEFCALLDCDDTLAPFALYEVVKKLNENNTLDFIYSDEDKIDDDGKERRMPHFKPDWSPDTFFSHMYTCHLGVYRTSLIRKIGGFRPECDGSQDYDLTLRFTEQTTPDRIAHIPLILYHWRERVESTSADIEAKPYVIEAARKAKEDALRRRNVSADLEYLPTRYQWRVNYIPQGFPLISIIIPSKDHPDVLMRCLRSLVRYTEYKNYEIVVVDNGSSAENKKLLEDNFEGLRAGGTTVKYVYNVEEFNFSHMCNAGAAAASGSYLLFLNDDTEFFDRGALGLSWLSRMAGQASQAHTGAVGAKLLYPDGHTIQHCGIINNDHSPVHAFIGMSDDGFYYFNRNAIEYDWLAVTGACLMVSAEKFNEVGGFDEDLRVAYNDVDLCLKLLEKGYYNIVRTDVIIKHWESISRGVDHEDDEKMKRLDAEREKLTKAHPSFMERDPFYNPNFTKKSVDFSFDYPEPSLDNYEIKKLDAASVSSLHDDPRLMGNIDIMFMRNENVLYVEGWGIAAGHAGEKAVDLLLKGERESYSVTKDPVLREDLPKAFPAEEHALLGGFRSFVDLKKLQKGSYRLMLVRGNITHDLQRNIDVD
;
A
#
# COMPACT_ATOMS: atom_id res chain seq x y z
N MET A 1 27.07 -33.22 -0.58
CA MET A 1 26.86 -32.20 -1.64
C MET A 1 26.26 -31.00 -0.94
N LYS A 2 26.93 -29.85 -0.96
CA LYS A 2 26.46 -28.62 -0.31
C LYS A 2 25.18 -28.12 -1.00
N HIS A 3 24.08 -28.00 -0.26
CA HIS A 3 22.81 -27.47 -0.76
C HIS A 3 22.51 -26.13 -0.07
N VAL A 4 22.63 -25.02 -0.79
CA VAL A 4 22.38 -23.68 -0.25
C VAL A 4 20.87 -23.41 -0.24
N THR A 5 20.33 -23.03 0.92
CA THR A 5 18.90 -22.77 1.13
C THR A 5 18.57 -21.28 1.20
N TYR A 6 19.53 -20.43 1.56
CA TYR A 6 19.35 -18.99 1.66
C TYR A 6 20.67 -18.25 1.46
N VAL A 7 20.64 -17.09 0.81
CA VAL A 7 21.80 -16.20 0.66
C VAL A 7 21.37 -14.75 0.88
N LYS A 8 22.13 -14.02 1.70
CA LYS A 8 21.98 -12.58 1.92
C LYS A 8 23.27 -11.85 1.58
N TYR A 9 23.14 -10.72 0.87
CA TYR A 9 24.24 -9.81 0.56
C TYR A 9 23.98 -8.46 1.26
N ASN A 10 25.01 -7.87 1.87
CA ASN A 10 24.92 -6.56 2.53
C ASN A 10 25.64 -5.46 1.72
N SER A 11 25.33 -5.38 0.42
CA SER A 11 26.00 -4.50 -0.56
C SER A 11 25.99 -3.00 -0.20
N LEU A 12 25.08 -2.58 0.68
CA LEU A 12 24.91 -1.20 1.14
C LEU A 12 25.87 -0.77 2.26
N ARG A 13 26.71 -1.68 2.77
CA ARG A 13 27.79 -1.32 3.71
C ARG A 13 28.98 -0.70 3.00
N CYS A 14 29.81 0.02 3.77
CA CYS A 14 31.14 0.43 3.32
C CYS A 14 31.92 -0.80 2.82
N PRO A 15 32.81 -0.64 1.82
CA PRO A 15 33.60 -1.72 1.28
C PRO A 15 34.28 -2.63 2.31
N ALA A 16 34.72 -2.07 3.43
CA ALA A 16 35.38 -2.79 4.51
C ALA A 16 34.46 -3.73 5.33
N PHE A 17 33.13 -3.69 5.15
CA PHE A 17 32.16 -4.47 5.94
C PHE A 17 31.20 -5.32 5.08
N ARG A 18 31.46 -5.44 3.77
CA ARG A 18 30.59 -6.20 2.86
C ARG A 18 30.85 -7.71 2.96
N ILE A 19 29.87 -8.44 3.45
CA ILE A 19 29.85 -9.89 3.60
C ILE A 19 28.61 -10.51 2.96
N ARG A 20 28.78 -11.73 2.44
CA ARG A 20 27.71 -12.62 2.00
C ARG A 20 27.45 -13.63 3.12
N THR A 21 26.20 -13.74 3.55
CA THR A 21 25.76 -14.76 4.51
C THR A 21 25.00 -15.85 3.76
N GLU A 22 25.47 -17.09 3.83
CA GLU A 22 24.83 -18.26 3.21
C GLU A 22 24.33 -19.22 4.29
N LEU A 23 23.08 -19.67 4.20
CA LEU A 23 22.60 -20.85 4.92
C LEU A 23 22.63 -22.05 3.97
N TYR A 24 23.20 -23.16 4.42
CA TYR A 24 23.31 -24.36 3.59
C TYR A 24 23.24 -25.64 4.41
N GLU A 25 22.85 -26.72 3.74
CA GLU A 25 22.84 -28.07 4.28
C GLU A 25 23.97 -28.90 3.64
N GLU A 26 24.73 -29.60 4.49
CA GLU A 26 25.76 -30.56 4.08
C GLU A 26 25.73 -31.75 5.04
N ASP A 27 25.67 -32.96 4.50
CA ASP A 27 25.58 -34.22 5.26
C ASP A 27 24.45 -34.23 6.33
N LYS A 28 23.28 -33.70 5.97
CA LYS A 28 22.09 -33.53 6.83
C LYS A 28 22.29 -32.61 8.03
N LYS A 29 23.30 -31.74 7.99
CA LYS A 29 23.54 -30.69 8.98
C LYS A 29 23.45 -29.32 8.32
N ARG A 30 22.88 -28.35 9.03
CA ARG A 30 22.72 -26.98 8.56
C ARG A 30 23.82 -26.08 9.11
N PHE A 31 24.28 -25.15 8.28
CA PHE A 31 25.37 -24.22 8.57
C PHE A 31 25.05 -22.82 8.09
N ALA A 32 25.67 -21.83 8.71
CA ALA A 32 25.65 -20.42 8.30
C ALA A 32 27.08 -19.96 8.01
N ALA A 33 27.39 -19.61 6.77
CA ALA A 33 28.70 -19.08 6.37
C ALA A 33 28.64 -17.56 6.18
N LYS A 34 29.53 -16.82 6.83
CA LYS A 34 29.80 -15.40 6.56
C LYS A 34 31.09 -15.30 5.73
N THR A 35 31.00 -14.77 4.51
CA THR A 35 32.11 -14.71 3.54
C THR A 35 32.35 -13.26 3.10
N ALA A 36 33.60 -12.81 3.07
CA ALA A 36 33.95 -11.50 2.52
C ALA A 36 33.54 -11.40 1.05
N MET A 37 32.88 -10.32 0.66
CA MET A 37 32.49 -10.12 -0.75
C MET A 37 33.64 -9.61 -1.62
N GLN A 38 34.68 -9.08 -0.97
CA GLN A 38 35.83 -8.42 -1.59
C GLN A 38 36.99 -8.32 -0.60
N LYS A 39 38.19 -8.00 -1.09
CA LYS A 39 39.44 -8.04 -0.30
C LYS A 39 39.42 -7.07 0.89
N GLU A 40 38.77 -5.91 0.73
CA GLU A 40 38.66 -4.88 1.77
C GLU A 40 37.85 -5.38 2.97
N ALA A 41 36.97 -6.37 2.79
CA ALA A 41 36.12 -6.95 3.84
C ALA A 41 36.77 -8.15 4.57
N VAL A 42 37.90 -8.66 4.08
CA VAL A 42 38.67 -9.74 4.71
C VAL A 42 39.03 -9.43 6.17
N PRO A 43 39.54 -8.22 6.52
CA PRO A 43 39.78 -7.85 7.92
C PRO A 43 38.52 -7.90 8.79
N HIS A 44 37.33 -7.69 8.22
CA HIS A 44 36.09 -7.79 8.97
C HIS A 44 35.76 -9.23 9.35
N ILE A 45 35.98 -10.21 8.46
CA ILE A 45 35.81 -11.63 8.78
C ILE A 45 36.75 -12.04 9.92
N ALA A 46 38.00 -11.58 9.90
CA ALA A 46 38.94 -11.79 10.99
C ALA A 46 38.43 -11.19 12.33
N ARG A 47 37.82 -9.99 12.30
CA ARG A 47 37.19 -9.40 13.49
C ARG A 47 35.99 -10.19 14.00
N ILE A 48 35.17 -10.80 13.14
CA ILE A 48 34.06 -11.67 13.58
C ILE A 48 34.60 -12.85 14.39
N LYS A 49 35.72 -13.45 13.93
CA LYS A 49 36.41 -14.51 14.66
C LYS A 49 36.89 -14.03 16.03
N GLU A 50 37.59 -12.89 16.08
CA GLU A 50 38.02 -12.27 17.34
C GLU A 50 36.83 -11.98 18.27
N GLY A 51 35.70 -11.52 17.71
CA GLY A 51 34.45 -11.30 18.43
C GLY A 51 33.93 -12.56 19.11
N CYS A 52 33.89 -13.70 18.41
CA CYS A 52 33.53 -14.99 18.99
C CYS A 52 34.42 -15.35 20.18
N ASP A 53 35.73 -15.14 20.06
CA ASP A 53 36.69 -15.45 21.12
C ASP A 53 36.54 -14.49 22.31
N MET A 54 36.27 -13.20 22.06
CA MET A 54 36.06 -12.18 23.10
C MET A 54 34.76 -12.39 23.90
N LEU A 55 33.68 -12.82 23.23
CA LEU A 55 32.40 -13.12 23.89
C LEU A 55 32.47 -14.40 24.73
N SER A 56 33.40 -15.30 24.45
CA SER A 56 33.54 -16.57 25.18
C SER A 56 33.73 -16.31 26.68
N GLY A 57 32.72 -16.70 27.47
CA GLY A 57 32.69 -16.52 28.93
C GLY A 57 32.33 -15.11 29.40
N LEU A 58 31.85 -14.21 28.52
CA LEU A 58 31.36 -12.89 28.89
C LEU A 58 30.01 -12.97 29.60
N TYR A 59 29.03 -13.65 29.00
CA TYR A 59 27.67 -13.76 29.53
C TYR A 59 27.57 -14.82 30.62
N ARG A 60 26.66 -14.61 31.59
CA ARG A 60 26.42 -15.58 32.67
C ARG A 60 25.65 -16.81 32.19
N ASP A 61 24.54 -16.58 31.49
CA ASP A 61 23.57 -17.62 31.10
C ASP A 61 23.40 -17.78 29.58
N ILE A 62 24.16 -17.02 28.78
CA ILE A 62 24.10 -17.06 27.30
C ILE A 62 25.37 -17.73 26.76
N ILE A 63 25.21 -18.58 25.75
CA ILE A 63 26.29 -19.33 25.10
C ILE A 63 26.61 -18.66 23.75
N PRO A 64 27.73 -17.93 23.62
CA PRO A 64 28.19 -17.44 22.32
C PRO A 64 28.50 -18.59 21.38
N LEU A 65 28.04 -18.47 20.14
CA LEU A 65 28.23 -19.53 19.16
C LEU A 65 29.68 -19.61 18.68
N LYS A 66 30.21 -20.83 18.63
CA LYS A 66 31.55 -21.12 18.10
C LYS A 66 31.48 -21.47 16.62
N TYR A 67 32.47 -21.01 15.87
CA TYR A 67 32.65 -21.37 14.47
C TYR A 67 33.13 -22.84 14.31
N CYS A 68 32.86 -23.45 13.17
CA CYS A 68 33.08 -24.88 12.89
C CYS A 68 34.37 -25.20 12.12
N ASN A 69 34.90 -24.25 11.35
CA ASN A 69 36.08 -24.44 10.49
C ASN A 69 37.31 -23.76 11.08
N ASP A 70 38.52 -24.19 10.72
CA ASP A 70 39.67 -23.27 10.75
C ASP A 70 39.35 -22.19 9.72
N PRO A 71 39.04 -20.94 10.13
CA PRO A 71 38.54 -19.94 9.22
C PRO A 71 39.57 -19.68 8.13
N THR A 72 39.13 -19.68 6.88
CA THR A 72 39.96 -19.15 5.79
C THR A 72 40.07 -17.64 5.99
N GLU A 73 41.06 -16.98 5.39
CA GLU A 73 41.14 -15.50 5.48
C GLU A 73 39.81 -14.83 5.06
N GLU A 74 39.06 -15.45 4.15
CA GLU A 74 37.88 -14.86 3.52
C GLU A 74 36.52 -15.36 4.07
N SER A 75 36.47 -16.42 4.90
CA SER A 75 35.19 -16.97 5.35
C SER A 75 35.21 -17.64 6.73
N ILE A 76 34.10 -17.50 7.45
CA ILE A 76 33.85 -18.14 8.75
C ILE A 76 32.49 -18.86 8.73
N VAL A 77 32.45 -20.09 9.24
CA VAL A 77 31.26 -20.95 9.20
C VAL A 77 30.79 -21.27 10.61
N PHE A 78 29.50 -21.13 10.85
CA PHE A 78 28.82 -21.44 12.11
C PHE A 78 27.85 -22.61 11.94
N PRO A 79 27.60 -23.40 13.00
CA PRO A 79 26.51 -24.35 12.98
C PRO A 79 25.18 -23.60 13.02
N PHE A 80 24.17 -24.06 12.30
CA PHE A 80 22.83 -23.47 12.39
C PHE A 80 22.14 -23.93 13.68
N ILE A 81 21.54 -23.00 14.43
CA ILE A 81 20.78 -23.29 15.64
C ILE A 81 19.29 -23.20 15.32
N GLU A 82 18.57 -24.31 15.49
CA GLU A 82 17.11 -24.35 15.37
C GLU A 82 16.48 -23.94 16.71
N GLY A 83 15.58 -22.96 16.69
CA GLY A 83 14.94 -22.47 17.91
C GLY A 83 14.15 -21.18 17.69
N GLU A 84 13.58 -20.67 18.76
CA GLU A 84 12.84 -19.40 18.79
C GLU A 84 13.76 -18.25 19.16
N THR A 85 13.52 -17.05 18.66
CA THR A 85 14.32 -15.89 19.09
C THR A 85 13.89 -15.43 20.48
N LEU A 86 14.78 -14.75 21.21
CA LEU A 86 14.44 -14.21 22.51
C LEU A 86 13.33 -13.15 22.41
N LEU A 87 13.23 -12.45 21.27
CA LEU A 87 12.13 -11.52 20.98
C LEU A 87 10.78 -12.23 20.86
N SER A 88 10.72 -13.37 20.15
CA SER A 88 9.47 -14.10 19.95
C SER A 88 8.94 -14.73 21.24
N SER A 89 9.75 -14.79 22.30
CA SER A 89 9.30 -15.23 23.63
C SER A 89 8.46 -14.18 24.39
N ILE A 90 8.38 -12.94 23.88
CA ILE A 90 7.52 -11.89 24.45
C ILE A 90 6.15 -11.98 23.79
N ASP A 91 5.12 -12.13 24.62
CA ASP A 91 3.73 -12.12 24.18
C ASP A 91 3.21 -10.67 24.16
N PHE A 92 3.12 -10.12 22.95
CA PHE A 92 2.68 -8.75 22.70
C PHE A 92 1.15 -8.59 22.70
N ASP A 93 0.38 -9.69 22.77
CA ASP A 93 -1.08 -9.67 22.77
C ASP A 93 -1.67 -9.45 24.17
N LYS A 94 -0.82 -9.30 25.20
CA LYS A 94 -1.26 -9.03 26.57
C LYS A 94 -2.09 -7.75 26.68
N ASN A 95 -3.12 -7.80 27.54
CA ASN A 95 -4.05 -6.69 27.73
C ASN A 95 -3.45 -5.44 28.39
N LYS A 96 -2.29 -5.53 29.06
CA LYS A 96 -1.68 -4.39 29.78
C LYS A 96 -0.28 -4.07 29.28
N THR A 97 -0.08 -2.84 28.82
CA THR A 97 1.23 -2.31 28.38
C THR A 97 2.34 -2.52 29.43
N SER A 98 2.01 -2.36 30.72
CA SER A 98 2.97 -2.57 31.81
C SER A 98 3.54 -3.99 31.90
N GLU A 99 2.79 -5.00 31.47
CA GLU A 99 3.23 -6.40 31.50
C GLU A 99 4.22 -6.67 30.36
N ILE A 100 3.93 -6.17 29.16
CA ILE A 100 4.83 -6.23 28.00
C ILE A 100 6.15 -5.53 28.32
N LEU A 101 6.10 -4.32 28.87
CA LEU A 101 7.30 -3.56 29.25
C LEU A 101 8.13 -4.28 30.32
N SER A 102 7.47 -4.98 31.26
CA SER A 102 8.15 -5.81 32.26
C SER A 102 8.87 -7.00 31.64
N GLU A 103 8.31 -7.64 30.61
CA GLU A 103 8.95 -8.75 29.90
C GLU A 103 10.13 -8.29 29.06
N ILE A 104 10.00 -7.16 28.38
CA ILE A 104 11.12 -6.49 27.69
C ILE A 104 12.24 -6.20 28.69
N SER A 105 11.93 -5.67 29.89
CA SER A 105 12.94 -5.42 30.92
C SER A 105 13.66 -6.71 31.33
N LYS A 106 12.92 -7.78 31.67
CA LYS A 106 13.50 -9.06 32.07
C LYS A 106 14.37 -9.68 30.98
N MET A 107 13.96 -9.55 29.73
CA MET A 107 14.73 -10.01 28.59
C MET A 107 16.05 -9.25 28.46
N LEU A 108 16.02 -7.92 28.51
CA LEU A 108 17.23 -7.10 28.46
C LEU A 108 18.15 -7.39 29.64
N ASP A 109 17.61 -7.53 30.84
CA ASP A 109 18.41 -7.86 32.03
C ASP A 109 19.17 -9.19 31.86
N LYS A 110 18.60 -10.17 31.14
CA LYS A 110 19.31 -11.42 30.77
C LYS A 110 20.41 -11.19 29.72
N ILE A 111 20.15 -10.40 28.68
CA ILE A 111 21.13 -10.09 27.62
C ILE A 111 22.36 -9.38 28.21
N PHE A 112 22.14 -8.48 29.16
CA PHE A 112 23.20 -7.64 29.74
C PHE A 112 23.77 -8.19 31.06
N ASP A 113 23.38 -9.39 31.50
CA ASP A 113 24.00 -10.07 32.66
C ASP A 113 25.33 -10.73 32.27
N ILE A 114 26.42 -10.04 32.60
CA ILE A 114 27.79 -10.45 32.32
C ILE A 114 28.52 -10.93 33.58
N THR A 115 29.55 -11.76 33.39
CA THR A 115 30.37 -12.34 34.45
C THR A 115 31.59 -11.49 34.82
N LYS A 116 31.97 -10.54 33.95
CA LYS A 116 33.14 -9.67 34.12
C LYS A 116 32.73 -8.36 34.79
N GLU A 117 33.64 -7.81 35.61
CA GLU A 117 33.44 -6.48 36.21
C GLU A 117 33.37 -5.40 35.12
N THR A 118 32.41 -4.49 35.26
CA THR A 118 32.27 -3.32 34.39
C THR A 118 33.37 -2.31 34.67
N VAL A 119 33.68 -1.50 33.67
CA VAL A 119 34.70 -0.44 33.75
C VAL A 119 34.03 0.90 33.54
N THR A 120 34.64 1.97 34.06
CA THR A 120 34.16 3.33 33.81
C THR A 120 34.57 3.80 32.41
N PHE A 121 33.69 4.53 31.74
CA PHE A 121 33.95 5.11 30.43
C PHE A 121 35.23 5.94 30.43
N LYS A 122 36.06 5.71 29.41
CA LYS A 122 37.24 6.52 29.12
C LYS A 122 37.32 6.73 27.63
N MET A 123 37.46 7.99 27.21
CA MET A 123 37.65 8.31 25.80
C MET A 123 38.90 7.59 25.26
N THR A 124 38.75 6.90 24.12
CA THR A 124 39.83 6.24 23.39
C THR A 124 39.80 6.66 21.94
N ASP A 125 40.92 6.54 21.23
CA ASP A 125 40.98 6.87 19.81
C ASP A 125 39.99 6.03 18.98
N LYS A 126 39.82 4.75 19.31
CA LYS A 126 38.84 3.85 18.67
C LYS A 126 37.39 4.30 18.92
N PHE A 127 37.09 4.74 20.14
CA PHE A 127 35.75 5.28 20.44
C PHE A 127 35.50 6.57 19.66
N ALA A 128 36.46 7.50 19.65
CA ALA A 128 36.36 8.77 18.93
C ALA A 128 36.27 8.58 17.40
N GLU A 129 36.88 7.52 16.86
CA GLU A 129 36.75 7.13 15.45
C GLU A 129 35.32 6.68 15.11
N MET A 130 34.71 5.86 15.97
CA MET A 130 33.38 5.29 15.74
C MET A 130 32.22 6.25 16.09
N PHE A 131 32.40 7.07 17.12
CA PHE A 131 31.41 8.00 17.64
C PHE A 131 31.96 9.44 17.70
N PRO A 132 32.34 10.03 16.55
CA PRO A 132 32.87 11.39 16.53
C PRO A 132 31.86 12.38 17.10
N ASP A 133 32.37 13.34 17.88
CA ASP A 133 31.60 14.40 18.54
C ASP A 133 30.61 13.94 19.64
N CYS A 134 30.53 12.63 19.92
CA CYS A 134 29.73 12.09 21.02
C CYS A 134 30.58 11.98 22.28
N ILE A 135 30.14 12.61 23.38
CA ILE A 135 30.84 12.58 24.67
C ILE A 135 29.91 12.01 25.73
N PRO A 136 29.96 10.68 25.97
CA PRO A 136 29.33 10.10 27.15
C PRO A 136 29.89 10.68 28.44
N GLY A 137 29.11 10.61 29.53
CA GLY A 137 29.56 11.07 30.83
C GLY A 137 30.81 10.31 31.31
N GLU A 138 31.74 11.00 31.97
CA GLU A 138 33.00 10.42 32.49
C GLU A 138 32.80 9.28 33.50
N TYR A 139 31.57 9.06 33.98
CA TYR A 139 31.20 8.02 34.95
C TYR A 139 30.24 6.96 34.37
N GLU A 140 30.01 6.96 33.06
CA GLU A 140 29.17 5.94 32.42
C GLU A 140 29.77 4.55 32.59
N GLU A 141 28.93 3.55 32.85
CA GLU A 141 29.33 2.17 33.02
C GLU A 141 29.50 1.50 31.65
N CYS A 142 30.63 0.82 31.44
CA CYS A 142 30.97 0.14 30.20
C CYS A 142 31.26 -1.33 30.45
N SER A 143 30.85 -2.19 29.52
CA SER A 143 31.30 -3.59 29.52
C SER A 143 32.76 -3.65 29.06
N PRO A 144 33.62 -4.50 29.67
CA PRO A 144 35.00 -4.69 29.20
C PRO A 144 35.08 -5.32 27.81
N VAL A 145 34.00 -5.96 27.35
CA VAL A 145 33.79 -6.40 25.96
C VAL A 145 32.35 -6.08 25.59
N THR A 146 32.14 -5.31 24.53
CA THR A 146 30.82 -4.82 24.12
C THR A 146 30.40 -5.44 22.80
N ASN A 147 29.26 -6.14 22.77
CA ASN A 147 28.58 -6.50 21.53
C ASN A 147 27.55 -5.41 21.19
N LEU A 148 27.87 -4.58 20.19
CA LEU A 148 27.03 -3.48 19.74
C LEU A 148 25.74 -3.95 19.05
N ASP A 149 25.70 -5.19 18.57
CA ASP A 149 24.54 -5.77 17.88
C ASP A 149 23.79 -6.77 18.78
N SER A 150 23.68 -6.44 20.08
CA SER A 150 22.92 -7.20 21.09
C SER A 150 21.40 -7.08 20.91
N ASN A 151 20.90 -7.26 19.69
CA ASN A 151 19.48 -7.26 19.36
C ASN A 151 18.84 -8.57 19.85
N PRO A 152 17.62 -8.54 20.40
CA PRO A 152 16.94 -9.74 20.88
C PRO A 152 16.79 -10.90 19.87
N ASP A 153 16.75 -10.62 18.57
CA ASP A 153 16.70 -11.67 17.52
C ASP A 153 18.02 -12.39 17.28
N ASN A 154 19.14 -11.80 17.70
CA ASN A 154 20.46 -12.43 17.63
C ASN A 154 20.70 -13.42 18.79
N PHE A 155 19.66 -13.66 19.62
CA PHE A 155 19.68 -14.64 20.70
C PHE A 155 18.61 -15.71 20.45
N ILE A 156 19.00 -16.96 20.29
CA ILE A 156 18.10 -18.09 19.99
C ILE A 156 17.96 -18.99 21.22
N ILE A 157 16.72 -19.29 21.59
CA ILE A 157 16.35 -20.28 22.59
C ILE A 157 16.28 -21.67 21.92
N SER A 158 17.17 -22.56 22.31
CA SER A 158 17.20 -23.96 21.83
C SER A 158 17.57 -24.87 22.99
N ASP A 159 16.83 -25.97 23.18
CA ASP A 159 17.04 -26.96 24.25
C ASP A 159 17.21 -26.35 25.65
N ASN A 160 16.34 -25.39 26.02
CA ASN A 160 16.39 -24.64 27.29
C ASN A 160 17.70 -23.86 27.53
N LYS A 161 18.44 -23.53 26.47
CA LYS A 161 19.64 -22.68 26.51
C LYS A 161 19.47 -21.50 25.55
N ILE A 162 20.17 -20.40 25.83
CA ILE A 162 20.17 -19.20 24.98
C ILE A 162 21.51 -19.13 24.27
N TYR A 163 21.49 -19.06 22.94
CA TYR A 163 22.67 -18.95 22.09
C TYR A 163 22.77 -17.55 21.49
N CYS A 164 23.91 -16.88 21.63
CA CYS A 164 24.20 -15.64 20.89
C CYS A 164 24.80 -16.03 19.53
N ILE A 165 24.05 -15.76 18.45
CA ILE A 165 24.40 -16.22 17.10
C ILE A 165 25.11 -15.15 16.25
N ASP A 166 25.17 -13.90 16.71
CA ASP A 166 25.88 -12.83 16.01
C ASP A 166 26.97 -12.17 16.87
N SER A 167 28.21 -12.35 16.44
CA SER A 167 29.44 -11.81 17.06
C SER A 167 30.10 -10.76 16.16
N GLU A 168 29.35 -10.13 15.26
CA GLU A 168 29.91 -9.30 14.19
C GLU A 168 30.43 -7.93 14.65
N TRP A 169 29.77 -7.32 15.65
CA TRP A 169 30.09 -5.97 16.14
C TRP A 169 30.56 -6.00 17.59
N VAL A 170 31.62 -6.77 17.86
CA VAL A 170 32.18 -6.97 19.20
C VAL A 170 33.50 -6.19 19.37
N TYR A 171 33.60 -5.43 20.46
CA TYR A 171 34.73 -4.52 20.71
C TYR A 171 35.23 -4.60 22.16
N ASP A 172 36.53 -4.32 22.36
CA ASP A 172 37.23 -4.36 23.65
C ASP A 172 37.53 -2.96 24.24
N PHE A 173 37.03 -1.90 23.60
CA PHE A 173 37.15 -0.52 24.09
C PHE A 173 35.85 -0.08 24.78
N PRO A 174 35.91 0.87 25.74
CA PRO A 174 34.77 1.19 26.58
C PRO A 174 33.66 1.89 25.80
N ILE A 175 32.50 1.25 25.70
CA ILE A 175 31.25 1.80 25.17
C ILE A 175 30.20 1.73 26.29
N PRO A 176 29.42 2.80 26.55
CA PRO A 176 28.40 2.80 27.60
C PRO A 176 27.38 1.67 27.43
N VAL A 177 27.15 0.87 28.48
CA VAL A 177 26.14 -0.20 28.49
C VAL A 177 24.75 0.38 28.22
N ARG A 178 24.47 1.59 28.75
CA ARG A 178 23.22 2.32 28.52
C ARG A 178 22.97 2.60 27.03
N PHE A 179 24.02 2.89 26.26
CA PHE A 179 23.89 3.09 24.81
C PHE A 179 23.54 1.78 24.09
N VAL A 180 24.20 0.67 24.42
CA VAL A 180 23.91 -0.63 23.78
C VAL A 180 22.49 -1.10 24.10
N ARG A 181 22.05 -0.91 25.35
CA ARG A 181 20.67 -1.19 25.76
C ARG A 181 19.68 -0.26 25.05
N PHE A 182 20.03 1.00 24.83
CA PHE A 182 19.22 1.94 24.05
C PHE A 182 19.05 1.47 22.60
N ARG A 183 20.13 0.99 21.96
CA ARG A 183 20.08 0.42 20.61
C ARG A 183 19.15 -0.79 20.52
N ALA A 184 19.25 -1.72 21.48
CA ALA A 184 18.35 -2.88 21.53
C ALA A 184 16.87 -2.46 21.69
N LEU A 185 16.61 -1.43 22.50
CA LEU A 185 15.28 -0.84 22.68
C LEU A 185 14.78 -0.11 21.42
N LEU A 186 15.64 0.64 20.74
CA LEU A 186 15.33 1.31 19.47
C LEU A 186 15.00 0.29 18.38
N TYR A 187 15.80 -0.77 18.25
CA TYR A 187 15.51 -1.90 17.36
C TYR A 187 14.14 -2.51 17.66
N LEU A 188 13.90 -2.86 18.92
CA LEU A 188 12.66 -3.51 19.34
C LEU A 188 11.44 -2.62 19.11
N TYR A 189 11.49 -1.35 19.51
CA TYR A 189 10.38 -0.42 19.35
C TYR A 189 10.05 -0.19 17.86
N THR A 190 11.08 -0.09 17.02
CA THR A 190 10.91 0.06 15.57
C THR A 190 10.32 -1.20 14.94
N LYS A 191 10.81 -2.39 15.32
CA LYS A 191 10.35 -3.65 14.76
C LYS A 191 8.94 -4.04 15.21
N MET A 192 8.63 -3.80 16.49
CA MET A 192 7.35 -4.13 17.11
C MET A 192 6.39 -2.92 17.15
N GLN A 193 6.60 -1.94 16.27
CA GLN A 193 5.85 -0.70 16.25
C GLN A 193 4.34 -0.93 16.09
N VAL A 194 3.93 -1.93 15.31
CA VAL A 194 2.52 -2.31 15.12
C VAL A 194 1.84 -2.66 16.44
N PHE A 195 2.57 -3.29 17.38
CA PHE A 195 2.01 -3.70 18.67
C PHE A 195 2.15 -2.63 19.76
N LEU A 196 3.17 -1.77 19.67
CA LEU A 196 3.53 -0.83 20.74
C LEU A 196 3.04 0.60 20.52
N ARG A 197 2.88 1.07 19.27
CA ARG A 197 2.66 2.49 18.97
C ARG A 197 1.36 3.05 19.56
N ASP A 198 0.29 2.23 19.58
CA ASP A 198 -1.02 2.62 20.12
C ASP A 198 -1.08 2.49 21.66
N ARG A 199 -0.05 1.87 22.24
CA ARG A 199 0.03 1.54 23.67
C ARG A 199 0.97 2.46 24.46
N ILE A 200 2.04 2.93 23.83
CA ILE A 200 3.05 3.80 24.45
C ILE A 200 3.83 4.59 23.39
N SER A 201 3.98 5.90 23.60
CA SER A 201 4.79 6.75 22.72
C SER A 201 6.27 6.37 22.80
N ALA A 202 7.05 6.66 21.76
CA ALA A 202 8.49 6.37 21.77
C ALA A 202 9.21 7.06 22.94
N GLY A 203 8.86 8.31 23.21
CA GLY A 203 9.42 9.07 24.34
C GLY A 203 9.10 8.44 25.69
N ASP A 204 7.83 8.07 25.92
CA ASP A 204 7.41 7.41 27.17
C ASP A 204 8.00 6.01 27.31
N PHE A 205 8.17 5.30 26.20
CA PHE A 205 8.83 3.99 26.16
C PHE A 205 10.28 4.09 26.63
N TYR A 206 11.07 5.02 26.09
CA TYR A 206 12.44 5.25 26.57
C TYR A 206 12.46 5.75 28.02
N HIS A 207 11.51 6.60 28.40
CA HIS A 207 11.41 7.08 29.78
C HIS A 207 11.17 5.94 30.77
N TYR A 208 10.32 4.97 30.41
CA TYR A 208 10.07 3.77 31.21
C TYR A 208 11.35 2.98 31.50
N PHE A 209 12.26 2.89 30.52
CA PHE A 209 13.56 2.22 30.68
C PHE A 209 14.66 3.11 31.28
N GLY A 210 14.31 4.28 31.82
CA GLY A 210 15.23 5.14 32.56
C GLY A 210 16.09 6.06 31.69
N TYR A 211 15.63 6.40 30.49
CA TYR A 211 16.29 7.38 29.62
C TYR A 211 15.56 8.72 29.71
N ASN A 212 16.31 9.80 30.00
CA ASN A 212 15.78 11.16 29.93
C ASN A 212 16.03 11.79 28.55
N GLY A 213 15.48 12.97 28.29
CA GLY A 213 15.62 13.64 26.99
C GLY A 213 17.07 13.85 26.52
N LYS A 214 18.01 14.10 27.45
CA LYS A 214 19.44 14.24 27.10
C LYS A 214 20.09 12.92 26.76
N ASP A 215 19.71 11.84 27.47
CA ASP A 215 20.19 10.50 27.15
C ASP A 215 19.70 10.08 25.76
N ILE A 216 18.43 10.34 25.44
CA ILE A 216 17.83 10.03 24.14
C ILE A 216 18.57 10.80 23.04
N GLU A 217 18.77 12.11 23.21
CA GLU A 217 19.49 12.94 22.23
C GLU A 217 20.93 12.43 21.98
N LEU A 218 21.68 12.16 23.06
CA LEU A 218 23.05 11.65 22.95
C LEU A 218 23.11 10.26 22.30
N PHE A 219 22.26 9.33 22.73
CA PHE A 219 22.31 7.96 22.24
C PHE A 219 21.72 7.81 20.84
N THR A 220 20.77 8.66 20.43
CA THR A 220 20.38 8.79 19.02
C THR A 220 21.55 9.30 18.19
N ALA A 221 22.28 10.33 18.63
CA ALA A 221 23.45 10.82 17.90
C ALA A 221 24.54 9.74 17.79
N MET A 222 24.82 8.99 18.87
CA MET A 222 25.77 7.88 18.84
C MET A 222 25.33 6.76 17.89
N GLU A 223 24.03 6.46 17.84
CA GLU A 223 23.47 5.51 16.88
C GLU A 223 23.70 5.97 15.45
N ASP A 224 23.37 7.23 15.14
CA ASP A 224 23.59 7.81 13.81
C ASP A 224 25.06 7.70 13.38
N ARG A 225 26.01 8.00 14.29
CA ARG A 225 27.45 7.88 14.00
C ARG A 225 27.92 6.45 13.79
N PHE A 226 27.38 5.49 14.54
CA PHE A 226 27.65 4.08 14.28
C PHE A 226 27.14 3.66 12.89
N GLN A 227 25.95 4.11 12.50
CA GLN A 227 25.40 3.79 11.18
C GLN A 227 26.23 4.42 10.06
N GLU A 228 26.70 5.65 10.22
CA GLU A 228 27.66 6.27 9.30
C GLU A 228 28.99 5.52 9.23
N TYR A 229 29.48 5.00 10.34
CA TYR A 229 30.69 4.17 10.38
C TYR A 229 30.53 2.89 9.54
N VAL A 230 29.39 2.20 9.66
CA VAL A 230 29.11 0.94 8.94
C VAL A 230 28.77 1.16 7.47
N HIS A 231 28.00 2.21 7.16
CA HIS A 231 27.39 2.42 5.84
C HIS A 231 28.02 3.53 5.01
N GLY A 232 28.78 4.42 5.63
CA GLY A 232 29.37 5.61 5.04
C GLY A 232 28.57 6.87 5.40
N LYS A 233 29.24 8.02 5.40
CA LYS A 233 28.65 9.32 5.73
C LYS A 233 27.42 9.63 4.89
N GLY A 234 26.41 10.21 5.54
CA GLY A 234 25.15 10.50 4.89
C GLY A 234 24.47 9.22 4.43
N ARG A 235 24.35 8.21 5.29
CA ARG A 235 23.39 7.12 5.11
C ARG A 235 22.60 6.95 6.40
N LYS A 236 21.29 7.22 6.38
CA LYS A 236 20.39 7.02 7.51
C LYS A 236 19.90 5.58 7.49
N TYR A 237 20.22 4.80 8.51
CA TYR A 237 19.77 3.42 8.64
C TYR A 237 18.42 3.35 9.35
N ILE A 238 17.53 2.53 8.83
CA ILE A 238 16.26 2.18 9.45
C ILE A 238 16.32 0.69 9.77
N TYR A 239 16.12 0.35 11.04
CA TYR A 239 16.21 -1.02 11.58
C TYR A 239 15.21 -2.04 10.95
N THR A 240 14.34 -1.58 10.05
CA THR A 240 13.45 -2.41 9.20
C THR A 240 14.10 -2.86 7.89
N GLY A 241 15.34 -2.46 7.58
CA GLY A 241 16.07 -2.88 6.37
C GLY A 241 16.33 -1.77 5.33
N ASN A 242 15.94 -0.52 5.61
CA ASN A 242 16.03 0.61 4.68
C ASN A 242 17.21 1.55 4.98
N TYR A 243 17.84 2.12 3.94
CA TYR A 243 18.90 3.14 4.05
C TYR A 243 18.55 4.40 3.24
N GLU A 244 18.61 5.60 3.81
CA GLU A 244 18.45 6.88 3.08
C GLU A 244 19.82 7.55 2.88
N LYS A 245 20.13 8.19 1.74
CA LYS A 245 21.42 8.91 1.52
C LYS A 245 21.17 10.41 1.26
N PRO A 246 21.79 11.38 1.98
CA PRO A 246 21.84 12.78 1.56
C PRO A 246 22.82 12.97 0.39
N TYR A 247 22.49 13.93 -0.47
CA TYR A 247 23.17 14.27 -1.72
C TYR A 247 24.65 14.68 -1.56
N ALA A 248 25.51 14.23 -2.49
CA ALA A 248 26.85 14.77 -2.76
C ALA A 248 26.98 15.18 -4.24
N LEU A 249 27.81 16.18 -4.53
CA LEU A 249 27.95 16.86 -5.82
C LEU A 249 28.53 15.97 -6.94
N PHE A 250 28.04 16.23 -8.16
CA PHE A 250 28.29 15.58 -9.47
C PHE A 250 29.73 15.14 -9.83
N LYS A 251 30.76 15.62 -9.13
CA LYS A 251 32.17 15.43 -9.51
C LYS A 251 32.79 14.12 -8.98
N GLU A 252 32.31 13.60 -7.86
CA GLU A 252 32.76 12.31 -7.32
C GLU A 252 32.19 11.12 -8.12
N HIS A 253 31.03 11.30 -8.75
CA HIS A 253 30.38 10.27 -9.56
C HIS A 253 31.11 9.94 -10.88
N GLU A 254 31.86 10.89 -11.46
CA GLU A 254 32.62 10.61 -12.70
C GLU A 254 33.87 9.76 -12.44
N GLU A 255 34.56 9.98 -11.31
CA GLU A 255 35.73 9.20 -10.92
C GLU A 255 35.33 7.77 -10.49
N GLU A 256 34.20 7.65 -9.78
CA GLU A 256 33.64 6.36 -9.38
C GLU A 256 33.09 5.56 -10.59
N ALA A 257 32.45 6.22 -11.55
CA ALA A 257 32.00 5.58 -12.80
C ALA A 257 33.18 5.08 -13.67
N ALA A 258 34.29 5.83 -13.71
CA ALA A 258 35.49 5.41 -14.42
C ALA A 258 36.18 4.21 -13.75
N ALA A 259 36.24 4.18 -12.42
CA ALA A 259 36.77 3.04 -11.66
C ALA A 259 35.89 1.78 -11.84
N ASN A 260 34.58 1.93 -11.75
CA ASN A 260 33.62 0.84 -11.94
C ASN A 260 33.65 0.28 -13.37
N ALA A 261 33.87 1.13 -14.39
CA ALA A 261 34.01 0.68 -15.77
C ALA A 261 35.31 -0.13 -16.01
N ALA A 262 36.39 0.17 -15.29
CA ALA A 262 37.62 -0.60 -15.33
C ALA A 262 37.48 -1.97 -14.66
N GLU A 263 36.80 -2.02 -13.51
CA GLU A 263 36.52 -3.25 -12.76
C GLU A 263 35.55 -4.17 -13.52
N LEU A 264 34.52 -3.60 -14.16
CA LEU A 264 33.58 -4.35 -15.01
C LEU A 264 34.27 -4.98 -16.23
N ASN A 265 35.29 -4.33 -16.79
CA ASN A 265 36.08 -4.91 -17.88
C ASN A 265 37.05 -6.01 -17.40
N ALA A 266 37.49 -5.96 -16.14
CA ALA A 266 38.33 -7.00 -15.55
C ALA A 266 37.55 -8.29 -15.21
N LEU A 267 36.25 -8.18 -14.92
CA LEU A 267 35.37 -9.30 -14.55
C LEU A 267 34.75 -10.06 -15.74
N LYS A 268 34.87 -9.53 -16.97
CA LYS A 268 34.34 -10.14 -18.20
C LYS A 268 34.81 -11.58 -18.47
N PRO A 269 36.10 -11.92 -18.31
CA PRO A 269 36.58 -13.28 -18.57
C PRO A 269 36.00 -14.31 -17.59
N GLU A 270 35.80 -13.90 -16.32
CA GLU A 270 35.26 -14.75 -15.26
C GLU A 270 33.75 -14.98 -15.43
N THR A 271 33.03 -13.96 -15.91
CA THR A 271 31.61 -14.10 -16.29
C THR A 271 31.40 -14.93 -17.54
N GLU A 272 32.34 -14.92 -18.49
CA GLU A 272 32.34 -15.84 -19.64
C GLU A 272 32.59 -17.30 -19.19
N ALA A 273 33.55 -17.53 -18.29
CA ALA A 273 33.81 -18.86 -17.73
C ALA A 273 32.61 -19.42 -16.94
N LEU A 274 31.95 -18.59 -16.13
CA LEU A 274 30.74 -18.97 -15.39
C LEU A 274 29.55 -19.24 -16.34
N ARG A 275 29.45 -18.54 -17.48
CA ARG A 275 28.44 -18.83 -18.50
C ARG A 275 28.64 -20.19 -19.15
N ASP A 276 29.89 -20.57 -19.41
CA ASP A 276 30.23 -21.89 -19.94
C ASP A 276 29.93 -23.01 -18.93
N GLU A 277 30.19 -22.76 -17.64
CA GLU A 277 29.86 -23.70 -16.56
C GLU A 277 28.34 -23.86 -16.37
N VAL A 278 27.57 -22.76 -16.43
CA VAL A 278 26.11 -22.80 -16.39
C VAL A 278 25.53 -23.50 -17.62
N ALA A 279 26.15 -23.35 -18.81
CA ALA A 279 25.75 -24.08 -20.01
C ALA A 279 25.96 -25.60 -19.84
N LEU A 280 27.07 -26.01 -19.24
CA LEU A 280 27.36 -27.41 -18.93
C LEU A 280 26.38 -27.99 -17.90
N LEU A 281 26.06 -27.24 -16.84
CA LEU A 281 25.08 -27.64 -15.83
C LEU A 281 23.66 -27.74 -16.41
N ARG A 282 23.28 -26.86 -17.35
CA ARG A 282 22.00 -26.95 -18.08
C ARG A 282 21.92 -28.18 -18.97
N GLN A 283 23.03 -28.58 -19.59
CA GLN A 283 23.09 -29.83 -20.36
C GLN A 283 22.91 -31.06 -19.45
N GLN A 284 23.56 -31.07 -18.28
CA GLN A 284 23.39 -32.14 -17.28
C GLN A 284 21.97 -32.18 -16.72
N LEU A 285 21.35 -31.03 -16.48
CA LEU A 285 19.96 -30.94 -16.03
C LEU A 285 18.98 -31.46 -17.09
N ALA A 286 19.24 -31.21 -18.37
CA ALA A 286 18.43 -31.74 -19.47
C ALA A 286 18.51 -33.27 -19.54
N GLU A 287 19.69 -33.87 -19.38
CA GLU A 287 19.88 -35.33 -19.32
C GLU A 287 19.17 -35.94 -18.09
N LEU A 288 19.26 -35.31 -16.93
CA LEU A 288 18.54 -35.71 -15.71
C LEU A 288 17.02 -35.60 -15.88
N THR A 289 16.55 -34.57 -16.56
CA THR A 289 15.12 -34.35 -16.84
C THR A 289 14.59 -35.40 -17.83
N GLU A 290 15.37 -35.78 -18.84
CA GLU A 290 15.02 -36.88 -19.76
C GLU A 290 14.96 -38.22 -19.02
N GLN A 291 15.88 -38.48 -18.09
CA GLN A 291 15.83 -39.65 -17.20
C GLN A 291 14.62 -39.63 -16.27
N ASN A 292 14.21 -38.45 -15.79
CA ASN A 292 13.04 -38.32 -14.90
C ASN A 292 11.73 -38.49 -15.68
N ASN A 293 11.63 -37.93 -16.89
CA ASN A 293 10.49 -38.15 -17.79
C ASN A 293 10.37 -39.62 -18.20
N ALA A 294 11.48 -40.35 -18.36
CA ALA A 294 11.47 -41.80 -18.58
C ALA A 294 10.96 -42.58 -17.35
N LYS A 295 11.24 -42.10 -16.13
CA LYS A 295 10.69 -42.66 -14.88
C LYS A 295 9.21 -42.32 -14.69
N ASP A 296 8.77 -41.12 -15.04
CA ASP A 296 7.37 -40.72 -14.98
C ASP A 296 6.52 -41.47 -16.02
N ALA A 297 7.06 -41.69 -17.22
CA ALA A 297 6.44 -42.58 -18.20
C ALA A 297 6.32 -44.03 -17.69
N TYR A 298 7.28 -44.50 -16.88
CA TYR A 298 7.23 -45.81 -16.22
C TYR A 298 6.20 -45.86 -15.09
N ILE A 299 6.07 -44.79 -14.29
CA ILE A 299 5.06 -44.63 -13.24
C ILE A 299 3.65 -44.57 -13.86
N GLU A 300 3.48 -43.87 -14.98
CA GLU A 300 2.22 -43.79 -15.71
C GLU A 300 1.84 -45.15 -16.34
N HIS A 301 2.84 -45.93 -16.77
CA HIS A 301 2.66 -47.31 -17.20
C HIS A 301 2.15 -48.21 -16.07
N ILE A 302 2.61 -47.99 -14.84
CA ILE A 302 2.16 -48.69 -13.63
C ILE A 302 0.74 -48.25 -13.25
N ARG A 303 0.43 -46.95 -13.29
CA ARG A 303 -0.93 -46.43 -13.01
C ARG A 303 -1.99 -46.96 -13.98
N LYS A 304 -1.67 -47.01 -15.29
CA LYS A 304 -2.54 -47.63 -16.32
C LYS A 304 -2.76 -49.12 -16.09
N ALA A 305 -1.76 -49.84 -15.57
CA ALA A 305 -1.92 -51.24 -15.19
C ALA A 305 -2.80 -51.43 -13.94
N MET A 306 -2.85 -50.45 -13.05
CA MET A 306 -3.69 -50.49 -11.84
C MET A 306 -5.18 -50.20 -12.11
N HIS A 307 -5.50 -49.42 -13.16
CA HIS A 307 -6.87 -48.95 -13.43
C HIS A 307 -7.57 -49.68 -14.59
N ASN A 308 -6.90 -50.59 -15.30
CA ASN A 308 -7.48 -51.39 -16.39
C ASN A 308 -7.20 -52.89 -16.20
N PRO A 309 -8.19 -53.69 -15.74
CA PRO A 309 -8.03 -55.12 -15.49
C PRO A 309 -7.62 -55.94 -16.73
N ALA A 310 -8.03 -55.53 -17.93
CA ALA A 310 -7.70 -56.21 -19.19
C ALA A 310 -6.25 -55.93 -19.65
N TYR A 311 -5.71 -54.75 -19.32
CA TYR A 311 -4.31 -54.40 -19.56
C TYR A 311 -3.38 -55.12 -18.57
N ALA A 312 -3.79 -55.21 -17.29
CA ALA A 312 -3.10 -55.97 -16.25
C ALA A 312 -2.95 -57.47 -16.60
N ALA A 313 -3.97 -58.09 -17.18
CA ALA A 313 -3.93 -59.50 -17.63
C ALA A 313 -2.92 -59.75 -18.76
N LYS A 314 -2.72 -58.77 -19.66
CA LYS A 314 -1.75 -58.84 -20.76
C LYS A 314 -0.30 -58.71 -20.29
N VAL A 315 -0.08 -57.96 -19.21
CA VAL A 315 1.24 -57.74 -18.58
C VAL A 315 1.59 -58.88 -17.61
N ALA A 316 0.60 -59.43 -16.90
CA ALA A 316 0.76 -60.54 -15.97
C ALA A 316 1.16 -61.87 -16.65
N ALA A 317 0.78 -62.07 -17.91
CA ALA A 317 1.17 -63.25 -18.71
C ALA A 317 2.68 -63.34 -19.00
N LYS A 318 3.48 -62.29 -18.71
CA LYS A 318 4.91 -62.23 -19.02
C LYS A 318 5.84 -62.45 -17.82
N LYS A 319 5.33 -62.57 -16.59
CA LYS A 319 6.16 -62.61 -15.36
C LYS A 319 5.72 -63.61 -14.29
N THR A 320 5.05 -64.71 -14.66
CA THR A 320 4.90 -65.86 -13.75
C THR A 320 6.21 -66.65 -13.70
N GLY A 321 6.98 -66.44 -12.64
CA GLY A 321 8.16 -67.22 -12.35
C GLY A 321 8.55 -67.13 -10.88
N SER A 322 8.04 -68.09 -10.09
CA SER A 322 8.67 -68.65 -8.89
C SER A 322 8.47 -67.96 -7.53
N LYS A 323 7.72 -68.68 -6.67
CA LYS A 323 7.98 -68.98 -5.23
C LYS A 323 7.72 -67.87 -4.19
N ILE A 324 7.28 -68.11 -2.94
CA ILE A 324 6.66 -69.21 -2.17
C ILE A 324 6.47 -68.65 -0.73
N ARG A 325 5.37 -69.03 -0.05
CA ARG A 325 5.15 -69.23 1.42
C ARG A 325 4.96 -68.06 2.42
N HIS A 326 3.80 -68.18 3.11
CA HIS A 326 3.54 -68.23 4.58
C HIS A 326 4.19 -67.17 5.50
N SER A 327 3.55 -66.62 6.55
CA SER A 327 2.26 -66.87 7.21
C SER A 327 2.12 -65.95 8.45
N PHE A 328 0.86 -65.81 8.91
CA PHE A 328 0.40 -65.66 10.30
C PHE A 328 0.30 -64.27 10.99
N ASP A 329 -0.97 -63.98 11.33
CA ASP A 329 -1.55 -63.43 12.57
C ASP A 329 -1.26 -62.01 13.07
N GLY A 330 -2.35 -61.35 13.51
CA GLY A 330 -2.29 -60.52 14.71
C GLY A 330 -3.10 -59.23 14.69
N THR A 331 -4.40 -59.34 15.00
CA THR A 331 -5.18 -58.43 15.88
C THR A 331 -5.31 -56.93 15.59
N ALA A 332 -6.57 -56.50 15.52
CA ALA A 332 -7.05 -55.14 15.54
C ALA A 332 -6.70 -54.37 16.83
N SER A 333 -6.35 -53.09 16.70
CA SER A 333 -6.83 -51.99 17.56
C SER A 333 -6.40 -50.62 17.02
N ASN A 334 -7.26 -49.62 17.27
CA ASN A 334 -7.11 -48.17 17.07
C ASN A 334 -7.51 -47.60 15.71
N ALA A 335 -8.81 -47.26 15.63
CA ALA A 335 -9.33 -46.23 14.75
C ALA A 335 -8.66 -44.89 15.10
N GLY A 336 -7.99 -44.29 14.12
CA GLY A 336 -7.35 -42.98 14.23
C GLY A 336 -8.37 -41.85 14.26
N GLN A 337 -8.11 -40.86 15.11
CA GLN A 337 -8.75 -39.55 15.11
C GLN A 337 -8.53 -38.84 13.75
N PRO A 338 -9.51 -38.07 13.23
CA PRO A 338 -9.28 -37.19 12.09
C PRO A 338 -8.39 -36.01 12.50
N ALA A 339 -7.52 -35.58 11.58
CA ALA A 339 -6.62 -34.45 11.74
C ALA A 339 -7.39 -33.15 12.03
N GLU A 340 -6.93 -32.40 13.02
CA GLU A 340 -7.43 -31.05 13.34
C GLU A 340 -7.17 -30.13 12.14
N LEU A 341 -8.25 -29.66 11.50
CA LEU A 341 -8.20 -28.49 10.62
C LEU A 341 -8.15 -27.26 11.52
N GLU A 342 -6.97 -26.62 11.56
CA GLU A 342 -6.73 -25.39 12.33
C GLU A 342 -7.77 -24.31 12.00
N THR A 343 -8.21 -23.60 13.04
CA THR A 343 -9.07 -22.41 12.91
C THR A 343 -8.33 -21.33 12.12
N MET A 344 -8.74 -21.09 10.89
CA MET A 344 -8.20 -20.00 10.07
C MET A 344 -8.49 -18.62 10.72
N PRO A 345 -7.53 -17.69 10.65
CA PRO A 345 -7.72 -16.33 11.13
C PRO A 345 -8.75 -15.56 10.28
N LEU A 346 -9.27 -14.46 10.82
CA LEU A 346 -10.10 -13.50 10.09
C LEU A 346 -9.32 -13.02 8.85
N TYR A 347 -9.99 -13.00 7.70
CA TYR A 347 -9.44 -12.49 6.45
C TYR A 347 -8.91 -11.06 6.59
N SER A 348 -7.79 -10.80 5.93
CA SER A 348 -7.25 -9.46 5.73
C SER A 348 -8.18 -8.58 4.88
N GLU A 349 -8.05 -7.26 5.00
CA GLU A 349 -8.80 -6.30 4.15
C GLU A 349 -8.63 -6.56 2.65
N GLU A 350 -7.46 -7.09 2.25
CA GLU A 350 -7.17 -7.43 0.86
C GLU A 350 -8.02 -8.60 0.37
N GLU A 351 -8.19 -9.65 1.18
CA GLU A 351 -9.00 -10.81 0.83
C GLU A 351 -10.50 -10.45 0.76
N VAL A 352 -11.00 -9.60 1.66
CA VAL A 352 -12.36 -9.05 1.60
C VAL A 352 -12.57 -8.22 0.34
N ARG A 353 -11.59 -7.37 -0.03
CA ARG A 353 -11.65 -6.57 -1.25
C ARG A 353 -11.66 -7.43 -2.52
N ASN A 354 -10.88 -8.51 -2.54
CA ASN A 354 -10.84 -9.43 -3.67
C ASN A 354 -12.18 -10.19 -3.82
N TYR A 355 -12.79 -10.63 -2.72
CA TYR A 355 -14.12 -11.24 -2.74
C TYR A 355 -15.20 -10.29 -3.28
N ASN A 356 -15.20 -9.04 -2.79
CA ASN A 356 -16.12 -8.01 -3.27
C ASN A 356 -15.96 -7.75 -4.77
N TYR A 357 -14.73 -7.86 -5.27
CA TYR A 357 -14.45 -7.71 -6.69
C TYR A 357 -14.97 -8.88 -7.55
N GLU A 358 -14.86 -10.13 -7.09
CA GLU A 358 -15.45 -11.29 -7.78
C GLU A 358 -16.96 -11.17 -7.98
N THR A 359 -17.65 -10.65 -6.96
CA THR A 359 -19.08 -10.36 -7.03
C THR A 359 -19.36 -9.27 -8.07
N TRP A 360 -18.61 -8.17 -8.03
CA TRP A 360 -18.73 -7.08 -9.01
C TRP A 360 -18.53 -7.58 -10.46
N MET A 361 -17.52 -8.42 -10.72
CA MET A 361 -17.25 -8.99 -12.04
C MET A 361 -18.41 -9.84 -12.56
N THR A 362 -19.04 -10.64 -11.68
CA THR A 362 -20.14 -11.53 -12.09
C THR A 362 -21.40 -10.77 -12.47
N ASP A 363 -21.71 -9.70 -11.75
CA ASP A 363 -22.99 -8.99 -11.89
C ASP A 363 -22.91 -7.83 -12.88
N LYS A 364 -21.88 -6.98 -12.80
CA LYS A 364 -21.78 -5.76 -13.61
C LYS A 364 -21.10 -6.01 -14.96
N GLU A 365 -19.90 -6.60 -14.94
CA GLU A 365 -19.07 -6.73 -16.14
C GLU A 365 -19.70 -7.65 -17.20
N LYS A 366 -20.26 -8.81 -16.79
CA LYS A 366 -20.93 -9.77 -17.70
C LYS A 366 -22.22 -9.24 -18.32
N GLU A 367 -22.99 -8.41 -17.62
CA GLU A 367 -24.19 -7.80 -18.19
C GLU A 367 -23.81 -6.84 -19.33
N ASP A 368 -22.78 -6.07 -19.08
CA ASP A 368 -22.20 -5.08 -19.96
C ASP A 368 -21.60 -5.70 -21.23
N GLU A 369 -20.92 -6.85 -21.13
CA GLU A 369 -20.47 -7.64 -22.29
C GLU A 369 -21.61 -8.03 -23.22
N LYS A 370 -22.76 -8.48 -22.67
CA LYS A 370 -23.92 -8.89 -23.48
C LYS A 370 -24.54 -7.73 -24.25
N LYS A 371 -24.57 -6.53 -23.65
CA LYS A 371 -25.06 -5.31 -24.33
C LYS A 371 -24.17 -4.96 -25.52
N ARG A 372 -22.84 -5.00 -25.34
CA ARG A 372 -21.84 -4.67 -26.38
C ARG A 372 -21.91 -5.57 -27.61
N ALA A 373 -22.33 -6.83 -27.45
CA ALA A 373 -22.51 -7.76 -28.57
C ALA A 373 -23.62 -7.35 -29.57
N GLN A 374 -24.42 -6.32 -29.25
CA GLN A 374 -25.57 -5.88 -30.05
C GLN A 374 -25.39 -4.51 -30.71
N ASP A 375 -24.22 -3.87 -30.57
CA ASP A 375 -23.99 -2.51 -31.04
C ASP A 375 -23.83 -2.40 -32.58
N ALA A 376 -24.21 -1.24 -33.11
CA ALA A 376 -24.12 -0.89 -34.53
C ALA A 376 -22.67 -0.61 -34.99
N PRO A 377 -22.34 -0.74 -36.29
CA PRO A 377 -20.99 -0.48 -36.79
C PRO A 377 -20.56 0.98 -36.62
N PHE A 378 -19.27 1.20 -36.30
CA PHE A 378 -18.69 2.54 -36.15
C PHE A 378 -18.54 3.28 -37.48
N THR A 379 -18.68 4.61 -37.42
CA THR A 379 -18.45 5.49 -38.58
C THR A 379 -17.00 5.90 -38.73
N TYR A 380 -16.31 6.10 -37.61
CA TYR A 380 -14.87 6.35 -37.54
C TYR A 380 -14.15 5.08 -37.06
N ASN A 381 -13.24 4.55 -37.89
CA ASN A 381 -12.56 3.28 -37.66
C ASN A 381 -11.03 3.45 -37.79
N PRO A 382 -10.37 4.18 -36.87
CA PRO A 382 -8.92 4.41 -36.93
C PRO A 382 -8.13 3.11 -36.74
N LEU A 383 -7.00 2.98 -37.43
CA LEU A 383 -6.04 1.91 -37.15
C LEU A 383 -5.36 2.16 -35.80
N ILE A 384 -5.38 1.16 -34.92
CA ILE A 384 -4.67 1.19 -33.62
C ILE A 384 -3.45 0.27 -33.69
N SER A 385 -2.27 0.82 -33.43
CA SER A 385 -1.01 0.07 -33.31
C SER A 385 -0.73 -0.27 -31.85
N ILE A 386 -0.69 -1.56 -31.51
CA ILE A 386 -0.36 -2.01 -30.15
C ILE A 386 1.15 -2.19 -30.08
N LEU A 387 1.81 -1.45 -29.19
CA LEU A 387 3.26 -1.48 -28.99
C LEU A 387 3.60 -2.45 -27.86
N VAL A 388 4.30 -3.54 -28.18
CA VAL A 388 4.66 -4.59 -27.21
C VAL A 388 6.18 -4.77 -27.16
N PRO A 389 6.87 -4.22 -26.15
CA PRO A 389 8.27 -4.50 -25.90
C PRO A 389 8.44 -5.89 -25.27
N VAL A 390 9.20 -6.77 -25.93
CA VAL A 390 9.43 -8.16 -25.52
C VAL A 390 10.86 -8.35 -25.03
N TYR A 391 11.04 -8.93 -23.84
CA TYR A 391 12.35 -9.36 -23.34
C TYR A 391 12.23 -10.55 -22.37
N ASN A 392 12.91 -11.66 -22.67
CA ASN A 392 13.02 -12.85 -21.80
C ASN A 392 11.69 -13.29 -21.13
N VAL A 393 10.65 -13.52 -21.93
CA VAL A 393 9.32 -13.91 -21.45
C VAL A 393 8.99 -15.37 -21.84
N LEU A 394 8.27 -16.07 -20.96
CA LEU A 394 7.81 -17.43 -21.21
C LEU A 394 6.62 -17.46 -22.16
N ASP A 395 6.51 -18.53 -22.96
CA ASP A 395 5.39 -18.73 -23.89
C ASP A 395 4.03 -18.73 -23.18
N LYS A 396 3.95 -19.25 -21.94
CA LYS A 396 2.72 -19.22 -21.14
C LYS A 396 2.19 -17.83 -20.83
N HIS A 397 2.97 -16.78 -21.12
CA HIS A 397 2.60 -15.39 -20.90
C HIS A 397 2.56 -14.60 -22.22
N LEU A 398 3.58 -14.76 -23.06
CA LEU A 398 3.67 -14.07 -24.35
C LEU A 398 2.54 -14.49 -25.31
N ILE A 399 2.17 -15.77 -25.32
CA ILE A 399 1.08 -16.26 -26.17
C ILE A 399 -0.26 -15.64 -25.74
N PRO A 400 -0.69 -15.71 -24.47
CA PRO A 400 -1.88 -14.99 -24.02
C PRO A 400 -1.86 -13.49 -24.33
N CYS A 401 -0.72 -12.80 -24.15
CA CYS A 401 -0.57 -11.39 -24.51
C CYS A 401 -0.91 -11.14 -25.98
N ILE A 402 -0.25 -11.85 -26.90
CA ILE A 402 -0.46 -11.72 -28.35
C ILE A 402 -1.91 -12.09 -28.73
N GLU A 403 -2.42 -13.20 -28.22
CA GLU A 403 -3.78 -13.68 -28.51
C GLU A 403 -4.84 -12.71 -27.98
N SER A 404 -4.61 -12.04 -26.85
CA SER A 404 -5.54 -11.04 -26.31
C SER A 404 -5.74 -9.87 -27.28
N VAL A 405 -4.72 -9.52 -28.05
CA VAL A 405 -4.78 -8.47 -29.09
C VAL A 405 -5.42 -8.99 -30.39
N LEU A 406 -4.99 -10.16 -30.88
CA LEU A 406 -5.48 -10.70 -32.15
C LEU A 406 -6.98 -11.07 -32.11
N ASN A 407 -7.48 -11.40 -30.92
CA ASN A 407 -8.87 -11.78 -30.67
C ASN A 407 -9.79 -10.61 -30.28
N GLN A 408 -9.27 -9.37 -30.22
CA GLN A 408 -10.10 -8.18 -29.95
C GLN A 408 -11.32 -8.09 -30.86
N THR A 409 -12.45 -7.63 -30.31
CA THR A 409 -13.69 -7.46 -31.10
C THR A 409 -13.54 -6.42 -32.20
N TYR A 410 -12.78 -5.34 -31.94
CA TYR A 410 -12.37 -4.39 -32.96
C TYR A 410 -11.22 -4.95 -33.82
N LYS A 411 -11.37 -4.92 -35.15
CA LYS A 411 -10.49 -5.66 -36.08
C LYS A 411 -9.45 -4.80 -36.81
N ASN A 412 -9.61 -3.48 -36.88
CA ASN A 412 -8.67 -2.60 -37.59
C ASN A 412 -7.47 -2.26 -36.68
N ILE A 413 -6.62 -3.26 -36.48
CA ILE A 413 -5.51 -3.25 -35.53
C ILE A 413 -4.23 -3.72 -36.20
N GLU A 414 -3.10 -3.32 -35.64
CA GLU A 414 -1.80 -3.94 -35.91
C GLU A 414 -1.02 -4.13 -34.61
N LEU A 415 -0.29 -5.23 -34.51
CA LEU A 415 0.49 -5.60 -33.33
C LEU A 415 1.99 -5.43 -33.65
N CYS A 416 2.64 -4.48 -32.99
CA CYS A 416 4.05 -4.14 -33.18
C CYS A 416 4.88 -4.73 -32.03
N LEU A 417 5.48 -5.89 -32.28
CA LEU A 417 6.33 -6.62 -31.33
C LEU A 417 7.79 -6.24 -31.55
N SER A 418 8.51 -5.88 -30.50
CA SER A 418 9.96 -5.66 -30.56
C SER A 418 10.70 -6.52 -29.54
N ASP A 419 11.53 -7.43 -30.01
CA ASP A 419 12.39 -8.28 -29.17
C ASP A 419 13.71 -7.56 -28.84
N ASP A 420 13.95 -7.30 -27.56
CA ASP A 420 15.13 -6.59 -27.05
C ASP A 420 16.35 -7.50 -26.87
N ASN A 421 16.64 -8.28 -27.90
CA ASN A 421 17.71 -9.28 -27.91
C ASN A 421 17.53 -10.32 -26.79
N SER A 422 16.35 -10.95 -26.72
CA SER A 422 16.05 -11.99 -25.73
C SER A 422 17.01 -13.17 -25.82
N SER A 423 17.47 -13.61 -24.65
CA SER A 423 18.30 -14.82 -24.50
C SER A 423 17.48 -16.11 -24.51
N PHE A 424 16.17 -16.00 -24.28
CA PHE A 424 15.26 -17.14 -24.18
C PHE A 424 14.89 -17.64 -25.59
N PRO A 425 15.27 -18.87 -25.98
CA PRO A 425 15.07 -19.35 -27.35
C PRO A 425 13.60 -19.43 -27.77
N ASN A 426 12.68 -19.60 -26.81
CA ASN A 426 11.25 -19.64 -27.10
C ASN A 426 10.73 -18.30 -27.64
N VAL A 427 11.27 -17.16 -27.18
CA VAL A 427 10.79 -15.83 -27.58
C VAL A 427 10.87 -15.66 -29.10
N ARG A 428 12.06 -15.82 -29.68
CA ARG A 428 12.25 -15.69 -31.13
C ARG A 428 11.34 -16.64 -31.91
N LYS A 429 11.28 -17.91 -31.50
CA LYS A 429 10.43 -18.92 -32.15
C LYS A 429 8.95 -18.53 -32.11
N THR A 430 8.46 -18.04 -30.98
CA THR A 430 7.08 -17.60 -30.80
C THR A 430 6.78 -16.37 -31.65
N LEU A 431 7.66 -15.37 -31.66
CA LEU A 431 7.49 -14.18 -32.50
C LEU A 431 7.51 -14.50 -33.99
N GLU A 432 8.42 -15.36 -34.45
CA GLU A 432 8.48 -15.81 -35.86
C GLU A 432 7.21 -16.58 -36.27
N ARG A 433 6.60 -17.34 -35.37
CA ARG A 433 5.31 -18.00 -35.61
C ARG A 433 4.20 -16.98 -35.86
N TYR A 434 4.10 -15.94 -35.03
CA TYR A 434 3.05 -14.92 -35.15
C TYR A 434 3.29 -13.91 -36.27
N ALA A 435 4.54 -13.73 -36.72
CA ALA A 435 4.88 -12.89 -37.87
C ALA A 435 4.23 -13.34 -39.20
N SER A 436 3.58 -14.51 -39.22
CA SER A 436 2.80 -14.98 -40.37
C SER A 436 1.41 -14.33 -40.49
N ASP A 437 0.89 -13.73 -39.43
CA ASP A 437 -0.33 -12.92 -39.47
C ASP A 437 0.00 -11.52 -40.01
N GLU A 438 -0.73 -11.06 -41.03
CA GLU A 438 -0.46 -9.78 -41.71
C GLU A 438 -0.62 -8.55 -40.80
N ARG A 439 -1.34 -8.70 -39.68
CA ARG A 439 -1.52 -7.66 -38.67
C ARG A 439 -0.32 -7.57 -37.72
N VAL A 440 0.59 -8.54 -37.73
CA VAL A 440 1.71 -8.63 -36.78
C VAL A 440 3.01 -8.16 -37.44
N LYS A 441 3.65 -7.17 -36.83
CA LYS A 441 4.97 -6.66 -37.22
C LYS A 441 5.97 -7.03 -36.12
N VAL A 442 7.10 -7.62 -36.48
CA VAL A 442 8.14 -8.04 -35.54
C VAL A 442 9.46 -7.37 -35.85
N VAL A 443 10.08 -6.76 -34.83
CA VAL A 443 11.43 -6.20 -34.87
C VAL A 443 12.33 -7.03 -33.95
N PHE A 444 13.50 -7.44 -34.44
CA PHE A 444 14.53 -8.10 -33.64
C PHE A 444 15.71 -7.16 -33.47
N ARG A 445 15.91 -6.66 -32.25
CA ARG A 445 17.04 -5.79 -31.92
C ARG A 445 18.32 -6.61 -31.80
N SER A 446 19.45 -6.03 -32.20
CA SER A 446 20.77 -6.68 -32.12
C SER A 446 21.44 -6.56 -30.75
N GLU A 447 20.93 -5.68 -29.88
CA GLU A 447 21.44 -5.42 -28.54
C GLU A 447 20.27 -5.08 -27.60
N ASN A 448 20.44 -5.37 -26.31
CA ASN A 448 19.47 -5.00 -25.29
C ASN A 448 19.52 -3.49 -25.03
N GLY A 449 18.43 -2.80 -25.37
CA GLY A 449 18.25 -1.37 -25.22
C GLY A 449 17.36 -0.96 -24.06
N ARG A 450 16.89 -1.93 -23.25
CA ARG A 450 15.92 -1.78 -22.16
C ARG A 450 14.56 -1.27 -22.68
N ILE A 451 13.64 -1.05 -21.73
CA ILE A 451 12.23 -0.80 -22.03
C ILE A 451 12.02 0.38 -22.99
N SER A 452 12.64 1.54 -22.76
CA SER A 452 12.37 2.73 -23.61
C SER A 452 12.81 2.55 -25.07
N ARG A 453 14.03 2.04 -25.31
CA ARG A 453 14.51 1.82 -26.70
C ARG A 453 13.76 0.69 -27.38
N ASN A 454 13.36 -0.33 -26.60
CA ASN A 454 12.58 -1.43 -27.13
C ASN A 454 11.19 -0.97 -27.57
N THR A 455 10.48 -0.21 -26.73
CA THR A 455 9.17 0.36 -27.07
C THR A 455 9.27 1.34 -28.25
N ASN A 456 10.34 2.15 -28.33
CA ASN A 456 10.59 2.99 -29.50
C ASN A 456 10.77 2.19 -30.80
N SER A 457 11.38 1.00 -30.74
CA SER A 457 11.53 0.14 -31.93
C SER A 457 10.19 -0.41 -32.41
N ALA A 458 9.27 -0.71 -31.48
CA ALA A 458 7.88 -1.01 -31.82
C ALA A 458 7.15 0.21 -32.41
N LEU A 459 7.36 1.41 -31.87
CA LEU A 459 6.78 2.67 -32.38
C LEU A 459 7.26 3.04 -33.80
N GLU A 460 8.50 2.69 -34.15
CA GLU A 460 9.07 2.95 -35.48
C GLU A 460 8.31 2.22 -36.59
N VAL A 461 7.85 1.00 -36.33
CA VAL A 461 7.09 0.19 -37.29
C VAL A 461 5.57 0.44 -37.25
N ALA A 462 5.09 1.17 -36.25
CA ALA A 462 3.69 1.51 -36.09
C ALA A 462 3.17 2.46 -37.19
N THR A 463 2.01 2.18 -37.76
CA THR A 463 1.34 2.98 -38.81
C THR A 463 -0.07 3.43 -38.46
N GLY A 464 -0.57 3.04 -37.29
CA GLY A 464 -1.85 3.47 -36.76
C GLY A 464 -1.93 4.98 -36.51
N GLU A 465 -3.16 5.49 -36.49
CA GLU A 465 -3.42 6.86 -36.05
C GLU A 465 -3.21 7.00 -34.53
N PHE A 466 -3.45 5.91 -33.82
CA PHE A 466 -3.23 5.77 -32.38
C PHE A 466 -2.29 4.61 -32.07
N CYS A 467 -1.50 4.77 -31.01
CA CYS A 467 -0.68 3.73 -30.42
C CYS A 467 -1.23 3.37 -29.03
N ALA A 468 -1.40 2.08 -28.76
CA ALA A 468 -1.74 1.54 -27.45
C ALA A 468 -0.51 0.87 -26.83
N LEU A 469 -0.32 0.97 -25.52
CA LEU A 469 0.76 0.29 -24.79
C LEU A 469 0.26 -1.03 -24.20
N LEU A 470 1.12 -2.05 -24.24
CA LEU A 470 0.86 -3.36 -23.64
C LEU A 470 2.17 -4.06 -23.30
N ASP A 471 2.33 -4.50 -22.05
CA ASP A 471 3.48 -5.28 -21.64
C ASP A 471 3.39 -6.73 -22.14
N CYS A 472 4.54 -7.34 -22.47
CA CYS A 472 4.60 -8.66 -23.14
C CYS A 472 4.09 -9.83 -22.30
N ASP A 473 3.72 -9.57 -21.06
CA ASP A 473 3.16 -10.50 -20.11
C ASP A 473 1.73 -10.24 -19.69
N ASP A 474 1.18 -9.09 -20.05
CA ASP A 474 -0.17 -8.68 -19.66
C ASP A 474 -1.17 -9.04 -20.75
N THR A 475 -2.45 -8.85 -20.46
CA THR A 475 -3.54 -9.13 -21.42
C THR A 475 -4.58 -8.03 -21.43
N LEU A 476 -5.17 -7.78 -22.60
CA LEU A 476 -6.30 -6.87 -22.74
C LEU A 476 -7.63 -7.61 -22.56
N ALA A 477 -8.63 -6.90 -22.03
CA ALA A 477 -10.00 -7.39 -22.03
C ALA A 477 -10.50 -7.57 -23.49
N PRO A 478 -11.37 -8.55 -23.82
CA PRO A 478 -11.75 -8.87 -25.20
C PRO A 478 -12.34 -7.72 -26.04
N PHE A 479 -12.91 -6.72 -25.36
CA PHE A 479 -13.57 -5.55 -25.95
C PHE A 479 -12.82 -4.23 -25.69
N ALA A 480 -11.57 -4.28 -25.22
CA ALA A 480 -10.78 -3.10 -24.87
C ALA A 480 -10.69 -2.09 -26.03
N LEU A 481 -10.25 -2.55 -27.22
CA LEU A 481 -10.08 -1.67 -28.37
C LEU A 481 -11.41 -1.21 -28.98
N TYR A 482 -12.48 -1.98 -28.78
CA TYR A 482 -13.83 -1.56 -29.18
C TYR A 482 -14.30 -0.36 -28.38
N GLU A 483 -14.13 -0.38 -27.05
CA GLU A 483 -14.52 0.75 -26.18
C GLU A 483 -13.69 2.01 -26.46
N VAL A 484 -12.40 1.86 -26.76
CA VAL A 484 -11.55 2.96 -27.22
C VAL A 484 -12.11 3.60 -28.49
N VAL A 485 -12.49 2.80 -29.49
CA VAL A 485 -13.04 3.32 -30.75
C VAL A 485 -14.44 3.89 -30.58
N LYS A 486 -15.26 3.30 -29.70
CA LYS A 486 -16.55 3.87 -29.29
C LYS A 486 -16.36 5.27 -28.73
N LYS A 487 -15.40 5.44 -27.82
CA LYS A 487 -15.06 6.74 -27.24
C LYS A 487 -14.59 7.75 -28.30
N LEU A 488 -13.83 7.29 -29.30
CA LEU A 488 -13.41 8.10 -30.44
C LEU A 488 -14.56 8.44 -31.41
N ASN A 489 -15.64 7.66 -31.45
CA ASN A 489 -16.85 8.00 -32.21
C ASN A 489 -17.73 9.02 -31.46
N GLU A 490 -17.68 9.04 -30.12
CA GLU A 490 -18.26 10.12 -29.32
C GLU A 490 -17.50 11.44 -29.53
N ASN A 491 -16.16 11.37 -29.54
CA ASN A 491 -15.30 12.52 -29.81
C ASN A 491 -14.00 12.10 -30.55
N ASN A 492 -13.91 12.41 -31.85
CA ASN A 492 -12.74 12.06 -32.65
C ASN A 492 -11.53 13.00 -32.46
N THR A 493 -11.69 14.05 -31.65
CA THR A 493 -10.61 14.99 -31.34
C THR A 493 -9.76 14.54 -30.16
N LEU A 494 -10.07 13.41 -29.51
CA LEU A 494 -9.29 12.91 -28.38
C LEU A 494 -7.85 12.57 -28.81
N ASP A 495 -6.90 12.91 -27.95
CA ASP A 495 -5.47 12.64 -28.14
C ASP A 495 -4.97 11.53 -27.21
N PHE A 496 -5.57 11.37 -26.04
CA PHE A 496 -5.19 10.38 -25.05
C PHE A 496 -6.41 9.74 -24.43
N ILE A 497 -6.43 8.41 -24.38
CA ILE A 497 -7.49 7.62 -23.75
C ILE A 497 -6.82 6.63 -22.79
N TYR A 498 -7.33 6.53 -21.57
CA TYR A 498 -6.92 5.51 -20.60
C TYR A 498 -8.14 4.81 -20.00
N SER A 499 -7.93 3.64 -19.41
CA SER A 499 -8.98 2.83 -18.78
C SER A 499 -8.64 2.43 -17.35
N ASP A 500 -9.63 1.92 -16.64
CA ASP A 500 -9.42 1.15 -15.42
C ASP A 500 -8.68 -0.16 -15.72
N GLU A 501 -8.10 -0.75 -14.68
CA GLU A 501 -7.30 -1.98 -14.75
C GLU A 501 -7.46 -2.80 -13.47
N ASP A 502 -7.11 -4.08 -13.56
CA ASP A 502 -6.94 -4.94 -12.41
C ASP A 502 -5.68 -5.77 -12.54
N LYS A 503 -5.49 -6.69 -11.60
CA LYS A 503 -4.37 -7.62 -11.61
C LYS A 503 -4.83 -9.04 -11.87
N ILE A 504 -3.97 -9.81 -12.53
CA ILE A 504 -4.12 -11.26 -12.70
C ILE A 504 -2.94 -12.00 -12.10
N ASP A 505 -3.19 -13.22 -11.63
CA ASP A 505 -2.14 -14.12 -11.16
C ASP A 505 -1.20 -14.58 -12.31
N ASP A 506 -0.08 -15.22 -11.94
CA ASP A 506 0.95 -15.64 -12.90
C ASP A 506 0.38 -16.59 -13.98
N ASP A 507 -0.64 -17.40 -13.65
CA ASP A 507 -1.34 -18.29 -14.59
C ASP A 507 -2.44 -17.59 -15.42
N GLY A 508 -2.87 -16.39 -15.04
CA GLY A 508 -3.92 -15.61 -15.71
C GLY A 508 -5.33 -16.16 -15.51
N LYS A 509 -5.58 -16.82 -14.39
CA LYS A 509 -6.87 -17.44 -14.04
C LYS A 509 -7.67 -16.62 -13.04
N GLU A 510 -7.00 -15.94 -12.11
CA GLU A 510 -7.65 -15.20 -11.03
C GLU A 510 -7.40 -13.70 -11.20
N ARG A 511 -8.47 -12.90 -11.05
CA ARG A 511 -8.44 -11.43 -11.14
C ARG A 511 -8.64 -10.81 -9.76
N ARG A 512 -7.88 -9.77 -9.43
CA ARG A 512 -7.89 -9.11 -8.10
C ARG A 512 -7.42 -7.67 -8.15
N MET A 513 -7.59 -6.95 -7.04
CA MET A 513 -7.10 -5.56 -6.85
C MET A 513 -7.46 -4.59 -8.00
N PRO A 514 -8.75 -4.31 -8.26
CA PRO A 514 -9.13 -3.35 -9.28
C PRO A 514 -8.68 -1.93 -8.90
N HIS A 515 -8.22 -1.18 -9.90
CA HIS A 515 -7.92 0.23 -9.82
C HIS A 515 -8.92 1.00 -10.67
N PHE A 516 -9.96 1.49 -10.00
CA PHE A 516 -10.99 2.38 -10.52
C PHE A 516 -10.49 3.83 -10.43
N LYS A 517 -10.15 4.38 -11.58
CA LYS A 517 -9.45 5.65 -11.76
C LYS A 517 -10.46 6.80 -11.88
N PRO A 518 -10.07 8.04 -11.54
CA PRO A 518 -10.87 9.22 -11.87
C PRO A 518 -10.78 9.55 -13.37
N ASP A 519 -11.66 10.44 -13.83
CA ASP A 519 -11.44 11.20 -15.06
C ASP A 519 -10.15 12.07 -14.94
N TRP A 520 -9.77 12.79 -16.00
CA TRP A 520 -8.47 13.48 -16.05
C TRP A 520 -8.30 14.45 -14.87
N SER A 521 -7.24 14.20 -14.08
CA SER A 521 -7.01 14.74 -12.75
C SER A 521 -5.53 15.15 -12.65
N PRO A 522 -5.17 16.38 -13.06
CA PRO A 522 -3.78 16.75 -13.30
C PRO A 522 -2.91 16.74 -12.05
N ASP A 523 -3.43 17.12 -10.88
CA ASP A 523 -2.64 17.09 -9.65
C ASP A 523 -2.58 15.67 -9.09
N THR A 524 -3.64 14.87 -9.18
CA THR A 524 -3.55 13.42 -8.89
C THR A 524 -2.50 12.75 -9.77
N PHE A 525 -2.51 13.05 -11.06
CA PHE A 525 -1.54 12.54 -12.02
C PHE A 525 -0.11 12.98 -11.68
N PHE A 526 0.06 14.20 -11.19
CA PHE A 526 1.37 14.69 -10.75
C PHE A 526 1.82 14.12 -9.40
N SER A 527 0.89 13.63 -8.58
CA SER A 527 1.18 12.86 -7.36
C SER A 527 1.64 11.44 -7.68
N HIS A 528 0.93 10.72 -8.55
CA HIS A 528 1.28 9.37 -8.98
C HIS A 528 0.72 9.04 -10.38
N MET A 529 1.38 8.11 -11.08
CA MET A 529 1.03 7.69 -12.44
C MET A 529 -0.21 6.77 -12.46
N TYR A 530 -1.41 7.32 -12.23
CA TYR A 530 -2.63 6.51 -12.18
C TYR A 530 -3.14 6.07 -13.57
N THR A 531 -2.76 6.76 -14.65
CA THR A 531 -3.22 6.46 -16.03
C THR A 531 -2.45 5.30 -16.69
N CYS A 532 -1.68 4.53 -15.90
CA CYS A 532 -0.81 3.46 -16.38
C CYS A 532 -1.52 2.38 -17.21
N HIS A 533 -0.65 1.54 -17.81
CA HIS A 533 -0.93 0.34 -18.60
C HIS A 533 -1.66 0.57 -19.93
N LEU A 534 -2.99 0.57 -19.98
CA LEU A 534 -3.70 0.81 -21.25
C LEU A 534 -3.80 2.29 -21.57
N GLY A 535 -2.67 2.89 -21.93
CA GLY A 535 -2.62 4.22 -22.53
C GLY A 535 -2.72 4.15 -24.05
N VAL A 536 -3.77 4.76 -24.62
CA VAL A 536 -3.96 4.92 -26.07
C VAL A 536 -3.72 6.36 -26.46
N TYR A 537 -2.65 6.59 -27.20
CA TYR A 537 -2.13 7.92 -27.53
C TYR A 537 -2.20 8.17 -29.03
N ARG A 538 -2.50 9.41 -29.42
CA ARG A 538 -2.37 9.84 -30.81
C ARG A 538 -0.90 9.73 -31.25
N THR A 539 -0.64 8.91 -32.25
CA THR A 539 0.72 8.52 -32.67
C THR A 539 1.54 9.72 -33.13
N SER A 540 0.90 10.69 -33.79
CA SER A 540 1.58 11.92 -34.25
C SER A 540 2.14 12.75 -33.10
N LEU A 541 1.49 12.75 -31.93
CA LEU A 541 1.95 13.48 -30.76
C LEU A 541 3.09 12.75 -30.04
N ILE A 542 3.04 11.42 -29.89
CA ILE A 542 4.19 10.64 -29.38
C ILE A 542 5.44 10.92 -30.21
N ARG A 543 5.30 10.91 -31.55
CA ARG A 543 6.41 11.20 -32.46
C ARG A 543 6.92 12.64 -32.32
N LYS A 544 6.02 13.61 -32.15
CA LYS A 544 6.38 15.02 -31.95
C LYS A 544 7.22 15.22 -30.68
N ILE A 545 6.93 14.50 -29.60
CA ILE A 545 7.67 14.59 -28.33
C ILE A 545 8.92 13.68 -28.27
N GLY A 546 9.23 12.97 -29.36
CA GLY A 546 10.44 12.14 -29.47
C GLY A 546 10.35 10.73 -28.87
N GLY A 547 9.14 10.21 -28.60
CA GLY A 547 8.97 8.86 -28.07
C GLY A 547 9.39 8.69 -26.60
N PHE A 548 9.85 7.48 -26.26
CA PHE A 548 10.26 7.07 -24.91
C PHE A 548 11.73 7.42 -24.65
N ARG A 549 12.05 7.84 -23.42
CA ARG A 549 13.37 8.34 -23.03
C ARG A 549 14.13 7.31 -22.16
N PRO A 550 15.26 6.75 -22.62
CA PRO A 550 16.02 5.74 -21.86
C PRO A 550 16.52 6.22 -20.50
N GLU A 551 16.71 7.54 -20.32
CA GLU A 551 17.08 8.12 -19.03
C GLU A 551 15.98 8.03 -17.96
N CYS A 552 14.77 7.61 -18.33
CA CYS A 552 13.62 7.38 -17.47
C CYS A 552 13.20 5.91 -17.42
N ASP A 553 14.03 4.95 -17.87
CA ASP A 553 13.74 3.53 -17.74
C ASP A 553 13.33 3.16 -16.30
N GLY A 554 12.18 2.50 -16.14
CA GLY A 554 11.53 2.22 -14.87
C GLY A 554 10.35 3.15 -14.56
N SER A 555 10.30 4.33 -15.16
CA SER A 555 9.17 5.28 -15.09
C SER A 555 8.91 5.94 -16.46
N GLN A 556 9.22 5.21 -17.53
CA GLN A 556 9.18 5.71 -18.91
C GLN A 556 7.76 6.13 -19.33
N ASP A 557 6.73 5.44 -18.86
CA ASP A 557 5.34 5.74 -19.18
C ASP A 557 4.89 7.03 -18.50
N TYR A 558 5.38 7.28 -17.28
CA TYR A 558 5.10 8.52 -16.56
C TYR A 558 5.76 9.72 -17.23
N ASP A 559 7.04 9.59 -17.61
CA ASP A 559 7.75 10.61 -18.38
C ASP A 559 7.07 10.90 -19.73
N LEU A 560 6.69 9.87 -20.47
CA LEU A 560 5.98 10.02 -21.74
C LEU A 560 4.68 10.80 -21.53
N THR A 561 3.86 10.39 -20.57
CA THR A 561 2.53 10.97 -20.35
C THR A 561 2.64 12.41 -19.84
N LEU A 562 3.63 12.73 -19.01
CA LEU A 562 3.92 14.11 -18.60
C LEU A 562 4.25 15.01 -19.80
N ARG A 563 5.12 14.55 -20.71
CA ARG A 563 5.46 15.29 -21.94
C ARG A 563 4.29 15.35 -22.93
N PHE A 564 3.48 14.29 -22.99
CA PHE A 564 2.33 14.20 -23.89
C PHE A 564 1.24 15.19 -23.48
N THR A 565 0.92 15.25 -22.19
CA THR A 565 -0.11 16.14 -21.64
C THR A 565 0.23 17.62 -21.80
N GLU A 566 1.53 17.96 -21.86
CA GLU A 566 2.03 19.30 -22.21
C GLU A 566 1.80 19.69 -23.70
N GLN A 567 1.38 18.74 -24.56
CA GLN A 567 1.12 18.98 -25.99
C GLN A 567 -0.37 18.89 -26.37
N THR A 568 -1.25 18.65 -25.40
CA THR A 568 -2.70 18.54 -25.59
C THR A 568 -3.44 19.34 -24.52
N THR A 569 -4.77 19.28 -24.53
CA THR A 569 -5.64 19.96 -23.56
C THR A 569 -6.51 18.94 -22.82
N PRO A 570 -6.94 19.24 -21.58
CA PRO A 570 -7.77 18.33 -20.79
C PRO A 570 -9.01 17.77 -21.50
N ASP A 571 -9.70 18.58 -22.32
CA ASP A 571 -10.90 18.18 -23.08
C ASP A 571 -10.61 17.16 -24.20
N ARG A 572 -9.33 16.93 -24.51
CA ARG A 572 -8.85 15.94 -25.48
C ARG A 572 -8.31 14.68 -24.79
N ILE A 573 -8.48 14.56 -23.48
CA ILE A 573 -8.12 13.38 -22.69
C ILE A 573 -9.41 12.72 -22.21
N ALA A 574 -9.55 11.41 -22.40
CA ALA A 574 -10.72 10.66 -21.97
C ALA A 574 -10.37 9.46 -21.11
N HIS A 575 -11.25 9.20 -20.15
CA HIS A 575 -11.23 8.01 -19.33
C HIS A 575 -12.38 7.08 -19.74
N ILE A 576 -12.11 5.77 -19.77
CA ILE A 576 -13.12 4.72 -19.91
C ILE A 576 -13.18 3.96 -18.57
N PRO A 577 -14.25 4.10 -17.77
CA PRO A 577 -14.37 3.51 -16.43
C PRO A 577 -14.75 2.02 -16.50
N LEU A 578 -13.97 1.26 -17.27
CA LEU A 578 -14.10 -0.18 -17.47
C LEU A 578 -12.72 -0.81 -17.30
N ILE A 579 -12.68 -2.00 -16.72
CA ILE A 579 -11.45 -2.79 -16.60
C ILE A 579 -11.10 -3.34 -17.98
N LEU A 580 -10.18 -2.68 -18.68
CA LEU A 580 -9.79 -3.06 -20.05
C LEU A 580 -8.36 -3.64 -20.13
N TYR A 581 -7.64 -3.65 -19.01
CA TYR A 581 -6.28 -4.15 -18.89
C TYR A 581 -6.13 -5.05 -17.66
N HIS A 582 -5.42 -6.15 -17.83
CA HIS A 582 -5.13 -7.12 -16.79
C HIS A 582 -3.62 -7.23 -16.58
N TRP A 583 -3.14 -6.67 -15.47
CA TRP A 583 -1.73 -6.61 -15.11
C TRP A 583 -1.27 -7.88 -14.38
N ARG A 584 -0.29 -8.60 -14.92
CA ARG A 584 0.18 -9.87 -14.36
C ARG A 584 1.14 -9.67 -13.19
N GLU A 585 0.82 -10.32 -12.08
CA GLU A 585 1.69 -10.38 -10.91
C GLU A 585 2.70 -11.51 -11.03
N ARG A 586 3.99 -11.18 -10.98
CA ARG A 586 5.10 -12.15 -10.95
C ARG A 586 6.03 -11.86 -9.79
N VAL A 587 6.69 -12.91 -9.29
CA VAL A 587 7.73 -12.81 -8.26
C VAL A 587 8.90 -11.91 -8.72
N GLU A 588 9.24 -11.91 -10.01
CA GLU A 588 10.30 -11.03 -10.55
C GLU A 588 9.80 -9.64 -11.02
N SER A 589 8.49 -9.42 -11.05
CA SER A 589 7.89 -8.15 -11.49
C SER A 589 8.00 -7.09 -10.41
N THR A 590 8.01 -5.82 -10.83
CA THR A 590 7.95 -4.66 -9.92
C THR A 590 6.65 -4.64 -9.10
N SER A 591 5.63 -5.40 -9.52
CA SER A 591 4.35 -5.55 -8.84
C SER A 591 4.43 -6.26 -7.49
N ALA A 592 5.45 -7.09 -7.25
CA ALA A 592 5.57 -7.90 -6.03
C ALA A 592 6.34 -7.18 -4.92
N ASP A 593 7.27 -6.27 -5.26
CA ASP A 593 8.06 -5.51 -4.30
C ASP A 593 8.71 -4.28 -4.97
N ILE A 594 8.25 -3.06 -4.62
CA ILE A 594 8.84 -1.81 -5.10
C ILE A 594 10.23 -1.57 -4.48
N GLU A 595 10.49 -2.10 -3.27
CA GLU A 595 11.78 -1.97 -2.58
C GLU A 595 12.89 -2.77 -3.28
N ALA A 596 12.52 -3.78 -4.07
CA ALA A 596 13.46 -4.55 -4.89
C ALA A 596 14.11 -3.72 -6.03
N LYS A 597 13.62 -2.51 -6.33
CA LYS A 597 14.04 -1.73 -7.52
C LYS A 597 14.15 -0.21 -7.27
N PRO A 598 15.12 0.29 -6.46
CA PRO A 598 15.28 1.73 -6.14
C PRO A 598 15.38 2.68 -7.35
N TYR A 599 15.83 2.16 -8.50
CA TYR A 599 15.94 2.95 -9.74
C TYR A 599 14.57 3.45 -10.26
N VAL A 600 13.46 2.76 -9.96
CA VAL A 600 12.11 3.15 -10.38
C VAL A 600 11.67 4.43 -9.68
N ILE A 601 11.94 4.53 -8.37
CA ILE A 601 11.63 5.70 -7.54
C ILE A 601 12.44 6.91 -8.03
N GLU A 602 13.71 6.70 -8.38
CA GLU A 602 14.59 7.75 -8.90
C GLU A 602 14.19 8.18 -10.32
N ALA A 603 13.80 7.24 -11.19
CA ALA A 603 13.29 7.55 -12.52
C ALA A 603 12.00 8.41 -12.45
N ALA A 604 11.10 8.09 -11.52
CA ALA A 604 9.90 8.89 -11.28
C ALA A 604 10.23 10.30 -10.76
N ARG A 605 11.19 10.43 -9.82
CA ARG A 605 11.71 11.72 -9.35
C ARG A 605 12.20 12.58 -10.52
N LYS A 606 13.06 11.99 -11.35
CA LYS A 606 13.62 12.65 -12.54
C LYS A 606 12.54 13.08 -13.54
N ALA A 607 11.54 12.24 -13.80
CA ALA A 607 10.43 12.57 -14.68
C ALA A 607 9.66 13.82 -14.21
N LYS A 608 9.39 13.91 -12.89
CA LYS A 608 8.76 15.10 -12.27
C LYS A 608 9.65 16.34 -12.33
N GLU A 609 10.94 16.22 -12.00
CA GLU A 609 11.89 17.35 -12.09
C GLU A 609 12.00 17.90 -13.51
N ASP A 610 12.09 17.02 -14.50
CA ASP A 610 12.15 17.42 -15.90
C ASP A 610 10.84 18.10 -16.33
N ALA A 611 9.68 17.64 -15.86
CA ALA A 611 8.39 18.28 -16.10
C ALA A 611 8.30 19.67 -15.47
N LEU A 612 8.67 19.83 -14.20
CA LEU A 612 8.75 21.13 -13.52
C LEU A 612 9.63 22.11 -14.28
N ARG A 613 10.81 21.64 -14.75
CA ARG A 613 11.73 22.46 -15.54
C ARG A 613 11.13 22.90 -16.88
N ARG A 614 10.49 21.99 -17.62
CA ARG A 614 9.82 22.32 -18.90
C ARG A 614 8.66 23.30 -18.72
N ARG A 615 7.92 23.17 -17.62
CA ARG A 615 6.79 24.04 -17.26
C ARG A 615 7.24 25.38 -16.67
N ASN A 616 8.54 25.55 -16.38
CA ASN A 616 9.10 26.71 -15.70
C ASN A 616 8.43 26.97 -14.34
N VAL A 617 8.19 25.90 -13.59
CA VAL A 617 7.57 25.93 -12.25
C VAL A 617 8.62 25.62 -11.20
N SER A 618 8.71 26.46 -10.17
CA SER A 618 9.58 26.25 -9.03
C SER A 618 8.86 25.40 -7.99
N ALA A 619 9.42 24.23 -7.67
CA ALA A 619 8.91 23.33 -6.64
C ALA A 619 10.04 22.45 -6.11
N ASP A 620 9.89 22.01 -4.86
CA ASP A 620 10.71 20.97 -4.27
C ASP A 620 9.97 19.63 -4.31
N LEU A 621 10.71 18.53 -4.41
CA LEU A 621 10.15 17.18 -4.31
C LEU A 621 10.44 16.59 -2.93
N GLU A 622 9.38 16.23 -2.21
CA GLU A 622 9.42 15.60 -0.89
C GLU A 622 9.14 14.10 -1.05
N TYR A 623 10.10 13.25 -0.67
CA TYR A 623 9.90 11.81 -0.71
C TYR A 623 8.96 11.38 0.41
N LEU A 624 8.00 10.52 0.08
CA LEU A 624 7.08 9.87 1.02
C LEU A 624 7.43 8.37 1.07
N PRO A 625 8.33 7.93 1.98
CA PRO A 625 8.90 6.58 1.96
C PRO A 625 7.83 5.49 2.07
N THR A 626 6.83 5.69 2.91
CA THR A 626 5.73 4.74 3.14
C THR A 626 4.77 4.62 1.95
N ARG A 627 4.95 5.43 0.90
CA ARG A 627 4.10 5.48 -0.30
C ARG A 627 4.88 5.20 -1.59
N TYR A 628 6.21 5.25 -1.52
CA TYR A 628 7.08 5.26 -2.70
C TYR A 628 6.70 6.37 -3.70
N GLN A 629 6.22 7.52 -3.20
CA GLN A 629 5.82 8.67 -4.01
C GLN A 629 6.66 9.91 -3.70
N TRP A 630 6.72 10.83 -4.65
CA TRP A 630 7.32 12.16 -4.50
C TRP A 630 6.22 13.21 -4.48
N ARG A 631 5.96 13.81 -3.31
CA ARG A 631 5.07 14.97 -3.19
C ARG A 631 5.73 16.20 -3.81
N VAL A 632 4.92 17.03 -4.45
CA VAL A 632 5.38 18.27 -5.08
C VAL A 632 5.02 19.45 -4.19
N ASN A 633 6.03 20.18 -3.74
CA ASN A 633 5.90 21.38 -2.93
C ASN A 633 6.21 22.60 -3.78
N TYR A 634 5.17 23.12 -4.43
CA TYR A 634 5.27 24.35 -5.21
C TYR A 634 5.72 25.53 -4.35
N ILE A 635 6.68 26.31 -4.87
CA ILE A 635 7.23 27.49 -4.21
C ILE A 635 6.51 28.72 -4.78
N PRO A 636 5.69 29.42 -3.99
CA PRO A 636 4.95 30.59 -4.46
C PRO A 636 5.91 31.71 -4.87
N GLN A 637 5.83 32.13 -6.14
CA GLN A 637 6.74 33.13 -6.70
C GLN A 637 6.46 34.52 -6.14
N GLY A 638 7.51 35.21 -5.69
CA GLY A 638 7.42 36.60 -5.21
C GLY A 638 6.74 36.76 -3.85
N PHE A 639 6.43 35.67 -3.14
CA PHE A 639 5.76 35.67 -1.84
C PHE A 639 4.52 36.61 -1.82
N PRO A 640 3.48 36.29 -2.61
CA PRO A 640 2.29 37.12 -2.77
C PRO A 640 1.59 37.39 -1.44
N LEU A 641 0.91 38.54 -1.33
CA LEU A 641 0.08 38.81 -0.14
C LEU A 641 -1.10 37.84 -0.11
N ILE A 642 -1.31 37.20 1.04
CA ILE A 642 -2.45 36.31 1.29
C ILE A 642 -3.40 37.00 2.28
N SER A 643 -4.67 37.15 1.92
CA SER A 643 -5.69 37.66 2.82
C SER A 643 -6.46 36.50 3.44
N ILE A 644 -6.32 36.34 4.75
CA ILE A 644 -7.01 35.31 5.54
C ILE A 644 -8.32 35.91 6.05
N ILE A 645 -9.44 35.46 5.51
CA ILE A 645 -10.79 35.97 5.77
C ILE A 645 -11.47 35.04 6.77
N ILE A 646 -11.87 35.60 7.91
CA ILE A 646 -12.48 34.84 9.02
C ILE A 646 -13.85 35.45 9.36
N PRO A 647 -14.94 34.85 8.88
CA PRO A 647 -16.29 35.15 9.35
C PRO A 647 -16.45 34.74 10.81
N SER A 648 -17.00 35.61 11.66
CA SER A 648 -17.24 35.30 13.08
C SER A 648 -18.46 36.06 13.63
N LYS A 649 -19.01 35.55 14.74
CA LYS A 649 -20.07 36.21 15.52
C LYS A 649 -20.10 35.71 16.96
N ASP A 650 -20.08 36.63 17.93
CA ASP A 650 -20.39 36.44 19.36
C ASP A 650 -19.62 35.33 20.14
N HIS A 651 -18.45 34.90 19.67
CA HIS A 651 -17.58 33.93 20.36
C HIS A 651 -16.09 34.36 20.35
N PRO A 652 -15.72 35.42 21.09
CA PRO A 652 -14.37 35.98 21.04
C PRO A 652 -13.28 35.02 21.52
N ASP A 653 -13.59 34.10 22.44
CA ASP A 653 -12.68 33.08 22.92
C ASP A 653 -12.33 32.05 21.84
N VAL A 654 -13.34 31.61 21.07
CA VAL A 654 -13.18 30.69 19.93
C VAL A 654 -12.34 31.34 18.84
N LEU A 655 -12.71 32.55 18.40
CA LEU A 655 -11.95 33.30 17.40
C LEU A 655 -10.51 33.56 17.85
N MET A 656 -10.30 33.94 19.12
CA MET A 656 -8.94 34.21 19.60
C MET A 656 -8.09 32.94 19.72
N ARG A 657 -8.68 31.76 19.94
CA ARG A 657 -7.96 30.47 19.85
C ARG A 657 -7.48 30.22 18.42
N CYS A 658 -8.35 30.41 17.43
CA CYS A 658 -7.98 30.33 16.01
C CYS A 658 -6.84 31.30 15.69
N LEU A 659 -7.02 32.60 15.95
CA LEU A 659 -6.03 33.64 15.62
C LEU A 659 -4.67 33.42 16.29
N ARG A 660 -4.65 33.06 17.57
CA ARG A 660 -3.39 32.81 18.29
C ARG A 660 -2.66 31.59 17.76
N SER A 661 -3.37 30.50 17.46
CA SER A 661 -2.76 29.30 16.87
C SER A 661 -2.26 29.57 15.45
N LEU A 662 -3.04 30.27 14.63
CA LEU A 662 -2.68 30.70 13.28
C LEU A 662 -1.39 31.53 13.28
N VAL A 663 -1.31 32.59 14.09
CA VAL A 663 -0.13 33.45 14.16
C VAL A 663 1.09 32.68 14.66
N ARG A 664 0.89 31.77 15.63
CA ARG A 664 1.97 30.97 16.21
C ARG A 664 2.58 29.97 15.21
N TYR A 665 1.75 29.32 14.39
CA TYR A 665 2.18 28.21 13.53
C TYR A 665 2.30 28.58 12.05
N THR A 666 2.36 29.87 11.73
CA THR A 666 2.54 30.35 10.34
C THR A 666 3.92 31.00 10.16
N GLU A 667 4.77 30.35 9.37
CA GLU A 667 6.08 30.92 9.03
C GLU A 667 5.98 32.02 7.95
N TYR A 668 5.11 31.81 6.96
CA TYR A 668 4.88 32.74 5.86
C TYR A 668 4.56 34.15 6.38
N LYS A 669 5.27 35.18 5.90
CA LYS A 669 5.20 36.52 6.50
C LYS A 669 4.27 37.50 5.78
N ASN A 670 4.03 37.30 4.50
CA ASN A 670 3.26 38.26 3.70
C ASN A 670 1.76 37.91 3.72
N TYR A 671 1.13 38.02 4.89
CA TYR A 671 -0.31 37.82 5.03
C TYR A 671 -0.97 38.93 5.83
N GLU A 672 -2.27 39.09 5.63
CA GLU A 672 -3.14 39.91 6.46
C GLU A 672 -4.35 39.09 6.92
N ILE A 673 -4.95 39.49 8.03
CA ILE A 673 -6.16 38.88 8.58
C ILE A 673 -7.31 39.86 8.41
N VAL A 674 -8.41 39.41 7.81
CA VAL A 674 -9.66 40.14 7.65
C VAL A 674 -10.73 39.43 8.47
N VAL A 675 -11.03 39.97 9.65
CA VAL A 675 -12.14 39.45 10.48
C VAL A 675 -13.42 40.15 10.06
N VAL A 676 -14.41 39.36 9.65
CA VAL A 676 -15.76 39.84 9.30
C VAL A 676 -16.71 39.44 10.41
N ASP A 677 -17.11 40.42 11.21
CA ASP A 677 -17.97 40.24 12.37
C ASP A 677 -19.40 40.67 12.06
N ASN A 678 -20.32 39.71 12.12
CA ASN A 678 -21.74 39.92 11.88
C ASN A 678 -22.50 40.28 13.16
N GLY A 679 -22.11 41.42 13.73
CA GLY A 679 -22.90 42.11 14.74
C GLY A 679 -22.75 41.55 16.14
N SER A 680 -21.52 41.12 16.52
CA SER A 680 -21.22 40.78 17.91
C SER A 680 -21.66 41.88 18.88
N SER A 681 -22.04 41.46 20.10
CA SER A 681 -22.47 42.35 21.17
C SER A 681 -21.45 43.46 21.45
N ALA A 682 -21.89 44.60 21.99
CA ALA A 682 -21.00 45.72 22.26
C ALA A 682 -19.83 45.36 23.20
N GLU A 683 -20.05 44.41 24.11
CA GLU A 683 -19.01 43.86 25.00
C GLU A 683 -18.01 43.01 24.22
N ASN A 684 -18.50 42.07 23.40
CA ASN A 684 -17.66 41.19 22.58
C ASN A 684 -16.87 41.98 21.53
N LYS A 685 -17.50 42.95 20.87
CA LYS A 685 -16.85 43.85 19.91
C LYS A 685 -15.66 44.57 20.55
N LYS A 686 -15.85 45.16 21.73
CA LYS A 686 -14.79 45.86 22.44
C LYS A 686 -13.64 44.92 22.81
N LEU A 687 -13.97 43.72 23.30
CA LEU A 687 -12.97 42.70 23.62
C LEU A 687 -12.16 42.27 22.38
N LEU A 688 -12.80 42.14 21.22
CA LEU A 688 -12.12 41.83 19.96
C LEU A 688 -11.22 42.98 19.51
N GLU A 689 -11.70 44.23 19.56
CA GLU A 689 -10.89 45.42 19.24
C GLU A 689 -9.61 45.47 20.09
N ASP A 690 -9.71 45.29 21.41
CA ASP A 690 -8.57 45.25 22.34
C ASP A 690 -7.59 44.12 21.98
N ASN A 691 -8.09 42.92 21.64
CA ASN A 691 -7.24 41.79 21.23
C ASN A 691 -6.54 42.06 19.88
N PHE A 692 -7.21 42.69 18.92
CA PHE A 692 -6.63 43.02 17.62
C PHE A 692 -5.54 44.08 17.73
N GLU A 693 -5.67 45.04 18.66
CA GLU A 693 -4.57 45.95 18.99
C GLU A 693 -3.32 45.21 19.46
N GLY A 694 -3.49 44.17 20.31
CA GLY A 694 -2.40 43.30 20.74
C GLY A 694 -1.71 42.57 19.56
N LEU A 695 -2.49 42.03 18.62
CA LEU A 695 -1.94 41.38 17.41
C LEU A 695 -1.21 42.38 16.50
N ARG A 696 -1.75 43.58 16.31
CA ARG A 696 -1.11 44.66 15.53
C ARG A 696 0.20 45.11 16.16
N ALA A 697 0.24 45.24 17.49
CA ALA A 697 1.47 45.53 18.23
C ALA A 697 2.52 44.41 18.07
N GLY A 698 2.09 43.17 17.88
CA GLY A 698 2.94 42.02 17.53
C GLY A 698 3.38 41.94 16.07
N GLY A 699 2.98 42.90 15.22
CA GLY A 699 3.38 42.96 13.80
C GLY A 699 2.41 42.29 12.82
N THR A 700 1.26 41.80 13.28
CA THR A 700 0.24 41.18 12.41
C THR A 700 -0.73 42.23 11.86
N THR A 701 -0.93 42.28 10.55
CA THR A 701 -1.92 43.15 9.93
C THR A 701 -3.32 42.56 10.12
N VAL A 702 -4.18 43.26 10.88
CA VAL A 702 -5.58 42.83 11.12
C VAL A 702 -6.55 43.95 10.69
N LYS A 703 -7.41 43.64 9.72
CA LYS A 703 -8.57 44.43 9.30
C LYS A 703 -9.82 43.86 9.99
N TYR A 704 -10.67 44.74 10.52
CA TYR A 704 -11.88 44.36 11.22
C TYR A 704 -13.09 45.01 10.53
N VAL A 705 -13.95 44.19 9.95
CA VAL A 705 -15.18 44.59 9.25
C VAL A 705 -16.35 44.23 10.16
N TYR A 706 -17.05 45.23 10.68
CA TYR A 706 -18.16 45.04 11.61
C TYR A 706 -19.47 45.53 10.99
N ASN A 707 -20.41 44.62 10.76
CA ASN A 707 -21.74 44.92 10.23
C ASN A 707 -22.81 44.24 11.10
N VAL A 708 -23.96 44.88 11.30
CA VAL A 708 -25.08 44.29 12.06
C VAL A 708 -26.16 43.90 11.08
N GLU A 709 -26.20 42.63 10.69
CA GLU A 709 -27.10 42.12 9.65
C GLU A 709 -27.66 40.72 10.01
N GLU A 710 -28.57 40.22 9.19
CA GLU A 710 -29.02 38.82 9.30
C GLU A 710 -27.86 37.88 8.95
N PHE A 711 -27.79 36.70 9.58
CA PHE A 711 -26.70 35.76 9.31
C PHE A 711 -26.73 35.22 7.87
N ASN A 712 -25.61 35.40 7.17
CA ASN A 712 -25.36 34.86 5.85
C ASN A 712 -23.84 34.67 5.69
N PHE A 713 -23.40 33.42 5.73
CA PHE A 713 -21.98 33.07 5.67
C PHE A 713 -21.35 33.51 4.34
N SER A 714 -22.03 33.23 3.23
CA SER A 714 -21.59 33.62 1.88
C SER A 714 -21.41 35.12 1.74
N HIS A 715 -22.36 35.90 2.26
CA HIS A 715 -22.25 37.36 2.27
C HIS A 715 -21.05 37.85 3.08
N MET A 716 -20.81 37.25 4.27
CA MET A 716 -19.65 37.59 5.10
C MET A 716 -18.33 37.28 4.37
N CYS A 717 -18.24 36.13 3.70
CA CYS A 717 -17.08 35.77 2.88
C CYS A 717 -16.85 36.77 1.74
N ASN A 718 -17.90 37.14 0.99
CA ASN A 718 -17.81 38.12 -0.08
C ASN A 718 -17.41 39.52 0.43
N ALA A 719 -17.97 39.96 1.56
CA ALA A 719 -17.60 41.23 2.19
C ALA A 719 -16.13 41.24 2.64
N GLY A 720 -15.66 40.11 3.20
CA GLY A 720 -14.25 39.93 3.54
C GLY A 720 -13.33 39.95 2.32
N ALA A 721 -13.73 39.29 1.24
CA ALA A 721 -13.01 39.30 -0.04
C ALA A 721 -12.94 40.70 -0.65
N ALA A 722 -14.00 41.50 -0.53
CA ALA A 722 -14.01 42.89 -0.98
C ALA A 722 -13.09 43.81 -0.16
N ALA A 723 -12.88 43.49 1.13
CA ALA A 723 -11.96 44.22 2.02
C ALA A 723 -10.50 43.73 1.94
N ALA A 724 -10.27 42.57 1.34
CA ALA A 724 -8.97 41.95 1.16
C ALA A 724 -8.08 42.71 0.17
N SER A 725 -6.77 42.62 0.35
CA SER A 725 -5.76 43.19 -0.55
C SER A 725 -4.80 42.15 -1.13
N GLY A 726 -4.93 40.90 -0.72
CA GLY A 726 -4.11 39.78 -1.16
C GLY A 726 -4.44 39.30 -2.57
N SER A 727 -3.43 38.76 -3.24
CA SER A 727 -3.59 38.06 -4.52
C SER A 727 -4.23 36.68 -4.34
N TYR A 728 -4.19 36.15 -3.12
CA TYR A 728 -4.85 34.91 -2.72
C TYR A 728 -5.76 35.19 -1.52
N LEU A 729 -6.93 34.58 -1.55
CA LEU A 729 -7.94 34.64 -0.51
C LEU A 729 -7.97 33.28 0.17
N LEU A 730 -7.81 33.26 1.50
CA LEU A 730 -7.98 32.07 2.32
C LEU A 730 -9.21 32.28 3.21
N PHE A 731 -10.29 31.57 2.94
CA PHE A 731 -11.47 31.51 3.81
C PHE A 731 -11.22 30.49 4.91
N LEU A 732 -11.45 30.89 6.15
CA LEU A 732 -11.14 30.09 7.33
C LEU A 732 -12.23 30.27 8.38
N ASN A 733 -12.76 29.17 8.92
CA ASN A 733 -13.70 29.25 10.04
C ASN A 733 -13.00 29.67 11.34
N ASP A 734 -13.73 30.36 12.21
CA ASP A 734 -13.25 30.90 13.49
C ASP A 734 -13.02 29.83 14.56
N ASP A 735 -13.56 28.63 14.38
CA ASP A 735 -13.43 27.47 15.26
C ASP A 735 -12.39 26.44 14.78
N THR A 736 -11.43 26.89 13.95
CA THR A 736 -10.24 26.12 13.56
C THR A 736 -9.09 26.32 14.53
N GLU A 737 -8.20 25.32 14.63
CA GLU A 737 -7.01 25.37 15.46
C GLU A 737 -5.81 24.72 14.77
N PHE A 738 -4.72 25.49 14.67
CA PHE A 738 -3.43 25.03 14.17
C PHE A 738 -2.59 24.47 15.32
N PHE A 739 -1.75 23.49 15.03
CA PHE A 739 -0.90 22.86 16.05
C PHE A 739 0.45 22.42 15.50
N ASP A 740 1.38 22.19 16.41
CA ASP A 740 2.76 21.84 16.06
C ASP A 740 2.82 20.46 15.37
N ARG A 741 3.41 20.43 14.17
CA ARG A 741 3.75 19.21 13.43
C ARG A 741 5.21 19.20 12.99
N GLY A 742 6.08 19.90 13.73
CA GLY A 742 7.48 20.09 13.38
C GLY A 742 7.67 21.06 12.20
N ALA A 743 8.89 21.06 11.64
CA ALA A 743 9.31 22.02 10.62
C ALA A 743 8.42 22.02 9.36
N LEU A 744 7.88 20.87 8.96
CA LEU A 744 6.98 20.78 7.79
C LEU A 744 5.64 21.48 8.03
N GLY A 745 5.10 21.42 9.26
CA GLY A 745 3.82 22.03 9.63
C GLY A 745 3.84 23.57 9.61
N LEU A 746 4.99 24.20 9.84
CA LEU A 746 5.12 25.67 9.84
C LEU A 746 5.00 26.30 8.45
N SER A 747 5.23 25.49 7.41
CA SER A 747 5.19 25.89 5.99
C SER A 747 3.80 25.76 5.34
N TRP A 748 2.75 25.50 6.13
CA TRP A 748 1.41 25.19 5.61
C TRP A 748 0.86 26.27 4.67
N LEU A 749 1.00 27.55 5.04
CA LEU A 749 0.43 28.65 4.25
C LEU A 749 1.16 28.82 2.91
N SER A 750 2.50 28.63 2.89
CA SER A 750 3.27 28.59 1.65
C SER A 750 2.88 27.40 0.76
N ARG A 751 2.58 26.24 1.35
CA ARG A 751 2.17 25.03 0.60
C ARG A 751 0.83 25.23 -0.10
N MET A 752 -0.14 25.79 0.62
CA MET A 752 -1.44 26.15 0.03
C MET A 752 -1.28 27.22 -1.06
N ALA A 753 -0.50 28.27 -0.82
CA ALA A 753 -0.26 29.33 -1.80
C ALA A 753 0.49 28.83 -3.04
N GLY A 754 1.46 27.95 -2.86
CA GLY A 754 2.18 27.29 -3.95
C GLY A 754 1.22 26.49 -4.83
N GLN A 755 0.33 25.70 -4.25
CA GLN A 755 -0.69 24.94 -4.99
C GLN A 755 -1.69 25.87 -5.70
N ALA A 756 -2.20 26.88 -5.00
CA ALA A 756 -3.15 27.85 -5.55
C ALA A 756 -2.54 28.71 -6.68
N SER A 757 -1.20 28.82 -6.72
CA SER A 757 -0.49 29.55 -7.78
C SER A 757 -0.42 28.83 -9.12
N GLN A 758 -0.75 27.53 -9.17
CA GLN A 758 -0.75 26.82 -10.44
C GLN A 758 -1.92 27.29 -11.32
N ALA A 759 -1.68 27.36 -12.63
CA ALA A 759 -2.64 27.90 -13.59
C ALA A 759 -3.95 27.10 -13.59
N HIS A 760 -3.87 25.77 -13.47
CA HIS A 760 -5.03 24.88 -13.48
C HIS A 760 -5.73 24.75 -12.12
N THR A 761 -5.12 25.14 -11.00
CA THR A 761 -5.72 24.98 -9.66
C THR A 761 -6.85 25.97 -9.40
N GLY A 762 -8.02 25.48 -9.01
CA GLY A 762 -9.16 26.23 -8.50
C GLY A 762 -9.04 26.46 -6.99
N ALA A 763 -9.86 25.75 -6.21
CA ALA A 763 -9.84 25.81 -4.76
C ALA A 763 -8.82 24.82 -4.16
N VAL A 764 -8.11 25.25 -3.12
CA VAL A 764 -7.16 24.43 -2.34
C VAL A 764 -7.67 24.27 -0.92
N GLY A 765 -7.97 23.04 -0.52
CA GLY A 765 -8.41 22.67 0.82
C GLY A 765 -7.29 22.11 1.69
N ALA A 766 -7.49 22.20 3.01
CA ALA A 766 -6.69 21.48 4.01
C ALA A 766 -7.41 20.18 4.43
N LYS A 767 -6.66 19.16 4.86
CA LYS A 767 -7.25 18.02 5.58
C LYS A 767 -7.68 18.49 6.97
N LEU A 768 -8.91 18.17 7.37
CA LEU A 768 -9.43 18.53 8.70
C LEU A 768 -9.60 17.29 9.56
N LEU A 769 -9.15 17.40 10.80
CA LEU A 769 -9.33 16.37 11.82
C LEU A 769 -10.28 16.90 12.90
N TYR A 770 -11.03 15.98 13.50
CA TYR A 770 -11.76 16.24 14.73
C TYR A 770 -10.79 16.62 15.88
N PRO A 771 -11.28 17.20 16.99
CA PRO A 771 -10.44 17.66 18.10
C PRO A 771 -9.52 16.58 18.71
N ASP A 772 -9.92 15.31 18.61
CA ASP A 772 -9.14 14.13 19.01
C ASP A 772 -7.81 13.99 18.26
N GLY A 773 -7.64 14.68 17.14
CA GLY A 773 -6.42 14.75 16.36
C GLY A 773 -6.07 13.51 15.55
N HIS A 774 -6.96 12.51 15.45
CA HIS A 774 -6.73 11.28 14.70
C HIS A 774 -7.95 10.83 13.88
N THR A 775 -9.13 11.41 14.07
CA THR A 775 -10.30 11.12 13.24
C THR A 775 -10.46 12.16 12.13
N ILE A 776 -10.59 11.69 10.89
CA ILE A 776 -10.79 12.53 9.70
C ILE A 776 -12.19 13.13 9.73
N GLN A 777 -12.26 14.44 9.54
CA GLN A 777 -13.51 15.17 9.33
C GLN A 777 -13.67 15.59 7.87
N HIS A 778 -12.57 15.96 7.20
CA HIS A 778 -12.58 16.32 5.79
C HIS A 778 -11.28 15.94 5.10
N CYS A 779 -11.39 15.27 3.96
CA CYS A 779 -10.29 15.04 3.04
C CYS A 779 -10.82 15.07 1.60
N GLY A 780 -11.49 16.17 1.24
CA GLY A 780 -12.21 16.33 -0.02
C GLY A 780 -13.71 16.09 0.12
N ILE A 781 -14.47 16.51 -0.89
CA ILE A 781 -15.92 16.29 -1.00
C ILE A 781 -16.18 15.49 -2.27
N ILE A 782 -17.08 14.50 -2.16
CA ILE A 782 -17.59 13.66 -3.26
C ILE A 782 -19.12 13.75 -3.29
N ASN A 783 -19.74 13.31 -4.39
CA ASN A 783 -21.18 13.11 -4.43
C ASN A 783 -21.58 11.69 -4.02
N ASN A 784 -22.47 11.58 -3.03
CA ASN A 784 -23.19 10.35 -2.71
C ASN A 784 -24.62 10.38 -3.30
N ASP A 785 -25.46 9.37 -3.02
CA ASP A 785 -26.82 9.27 -3.58
C ASP A 785 -27.77 10.41 -3.17
N HIS A 786 -27.41 11.20 -2.15
CA HIS A 786 -28.29 12.16 -1.52
C HIS A 786 -27.77 13.60 -1.56
N SER A 787 -26.45 13.81 -1.48
CA SER A 787 -25.84 15.14 -1.45
C SER A 787 -24.30 15.06 -1.59
N PRO A 788 -23.63 16.20 -1.80
CA PRO A 788 -22.20 16.30 -1.54
C PRO A 788 -21.89 15.95 -0.07
N VAL A 789 -20.80 15.24 0.16
CA VAL A 789 -20.38 14.73 1.48
C VAL A 789 -18.85 14.67 1.58
N HIS A 790 -18.31 14.87 2.78
CA HIS A 790 -16.89 14.77 3.07
C HIS A 790 -16.38 13.32 2.91
N ALA A 791 -15.34 13.12 2.10
CA ALA A 791 -14.70 11.83 1.96
C ALA A 791 -13.99 11.41 3.26
N PHE A 792 -14.06 10.11 3.58
CA PHE A 792 -13.45 9.49 4.76
C PHE A 792 -13.89 10.06 6.12
N ILE A 793 -15.00 10.79 6.19
CA ILE A 793 -15.52 11.34 7.45
C ILE A 793 -15.71 10.23 8.49
N GLY A 794 -15.21 10.43 9.70
CA GLY A 794 -15.28 9.48 10.81
C GLY A 794 -14.22 8.37 10.78
N MET A 795 -13.40 8.29 9.74
CA MET A 795 -12.33 7.28 9.62
C MET A 795 -11.04 7.74 10.31
N SER A 796 -10.14 6.80 10.61
CA SER A 796 -8.85 7.11 11.25
C SER A 796 -7.84 7.69 10.26
N ASP A 797 -7.09 8.72 10.65
CA ASP A 797 -6.00 9.29 9.84
C ASP A 797 -4.75 8.40 9.80
N ASP A 798 -4.67 7.38 10.65
CA ASP A 798 -3.53 6.45 10.70
C ASP A 798 -3.55 5.40 9.58
N GLY A 799 -4.71 5.21 8.92
CA GLY A 799 -4.91 4.26 7.83
C GLY A 799 -4.49 4.79 6.46
N PHE A 800 -4.43 3.91 5.46
CA PHE A 800 -4.25 4.27 4.04
C PHE A 800 -5.43 3.81 3.22
N TYR A 801 -6.18 4.77 2.70
CA TYR A 801 -7.43 4.49 2.02
C TYR A 801 -7.27 4.63 0.51
N TYR A 802 -7.80 3.64 -0.20
CA TYR A 802 -7.93 3.56 -1.65
C TYR A 802 -6.85 4.31 -2.44
N PHE A 803 -5.72 3.66 -2.72
CA PHE A 803 -4.55 4.27 -3.38
C PHE A 803 -4.02 5.53 -2.69
N ASN A 804 -4.04 5.52 -1.35
CA ASN A 804 -3.51 6.57 -0.47
C ASN A 804 -4.20 7.94 -0.61
N ARG A 805 -5.47 7.99 -1.00
CA ARG A 805 -6.25 9.23 -1.21
C ARG A 805 -6.27 10.16 0.02
N ASN A 806 -6.12 9.62 1.22
CA ASN A 806 -6.03 10.42 2.46
C ASN A 806 -4.62 10.94 2.79
N ALA A 807 -3.59 10.53 2.03
CA ALA A 807 -2.18 10.73 2.36
C ALA A 807 -1.33 11.33 1.24
N ILE A 808 -1.82 11.39 0.00
CA ILE A 808 -1.21 12.10 -1.12
C ILE A 808 -2.22 13.05 -1.78
N GLU A 809 -1.76 13.98 -2.61
CA GLU A 809 -2.61 14.99 -3.22
C GLU A 809 -3.48 14.39 -4.34
N TYR A 810 -4.79 14.64 -4.25
CA TYR A 810 -5.80 14.28 -5.24
C TYR A 810 -6.64 15.51 -5.60
N ASP A 811 -7.10 15.57 -6.85
CA ASP A 811 -8.20 16.46 -7.21
C ASP A 811 -9.54 15.89 -6.72
N TRP A 812 -10.43 16.78 -6.33
CA TRP A 812 -11.72 16.50 -5.70
C TRP A 812 -12.82 17.34 -6.34
N LEU A 813 -14.07 16.90 -6.16
CA LEU A 813 -15.23 17.67 -6.63
C LEU A 813 -15.26 19.05 -5.95
N ALA A 814 -15.10 19.06 -4.62
CA ALA A 814 -15.04 20.28 -3.83
C ALA A 814 -14.16 20.13 -2.59
N VAL A 815 -13.84 21.27 -1.99
CA VAL A 815 -13.18 21.38 -0.68
C VAL A 815 -14.05 22.25 0.24
N THR A 816 -13.88 22.09 1.55
CA THR A 816 -14.73 22.80 2.51
C THR A 816 -14.29 24.23 2.78
N GLY A 817 -15.26 25.13 2.99
CA GLY A 817 -15.05 26.52 3.39
C GLY A 817 -14.40 26.70 4.77
N ALA A 818 -14.30 25.64 5.58
CA ALA A 818 -13.60 25.71 6.86
C ALA A 818 -12.10 26.01 6.72
N CYS A 819 -11.49 25.65 5.59
CA CYS A 819 -10.18 26.14 5.17
C CYS A 819 -10.03 26.00 3.65
N LEU A 820 -10.30 27.08 2.92
CA LEU A 820 -10.33 27.11 1.45
C LEU A 820 -9.49 28.29 0.92
N MET A 821 -8.44 28.00 0.15
CA MET A 821 -7.65 29.01 -0.55
C MET A 821 -7.99 29.05 -2.04
N VAL A 822 -8.10 30.25 -2.59
CA VAL A 822 -8.29 30.48 -4.02
C VAL A 822 -7.59 31.78 -4.44
N SER A 823 -7.12 31.88 -5.68
CA SER A 823 -6.61 33.15 -6.20
C SER A 823 -7.75 34.18 -6.28
N ALA A 824 -7.49 35.44 -5.91
CA ALA A 824 -8.49 36.50 -5.99
C ALA A 824 -9.02 36.71 -7.42
N GLU A 825 -8.17 36.51 -8.43
CA GLU A 825 -8.56 36.56 -9.85
C GLU A 825 -9.65 35.52 -10.17
N LYS A 826 -9.37 34.23 -9.92
CA LYS A 826 -10.33 33.14 -10.19
C LYS A 826 -11.60 33.26 -9.34
N PHE A 827 -11.50 33.70 -8.09
CA PHE A 827 -12.66 33.98 -7.24
C PHE A 827 -13.58 35.03 -7.86
N ASN A 828 -13.02 36.14 -8.34
CA ASN A 828 -13.78 37.18 -9.02
C ASN A 828 -14.33 36.70 -10.38
N GLU A 829 -13.58 35.87 -11.11
CA GLU A 829 -14.00 35.32 -12.40
C GLU A 829 -15.30 34.50 -12.29
N VAL A 830 -15.45 33.72 -11.20
CA VAL A 830 -16.64 32.90 -10.95
C VAL A 830 -17.74 33.62 -10.14
N GLY A 831 -17.53 34.89 -9.79
CA GLY A 831 -18.52 35.71 -9.08
C GLY A 831 -18.60 35.46 -7.57
N GLY A 832 -17.57 34.88 -6.96
CA GLY A 832 -17.51 34.65 -5.50
C GLY A 832 -18.52 33.63 -4.97
N PHE A 833 -18.85 33.72 -3.68
CA PHE A 833 -19.87 32.85 -3.06
C PHE A 833 -21.29 33.28 -3.47
N ASP A 834 -22.18 32.32 -3.73
CA ASP A 834 -23.60 32.61 -3.96
C ASP A 834 -24.29 32.96 -2.63
N GLU A 835 -24.77 34.20 -2.52
CA GLU A 835 -25.37 34.71 -1.28
C GLU A 835 -26.76 34.16 -0.95
N ASP A 836 -27.45 33.46 -1.86
CA ASP A 836 -28.67 32.73 -1.47
C ASP A 836 -28.37 31.33 -0.91
N LEU A 837 -27.13 30.82 -1.04
CA LEU A 837 -26.65 29.67 -0.28
C LEU A 837 -26.07 30.19 1.05
N ARG A 838 -26.94 30.47 2.01
CA ARG A 838 -26.61 31.29 3.19
C ARG A 838 -25.79 30.56 4.22
N VAL A 839 -25.96 29.24 4.34
CA VAL A 839 -25.35 28.46 5.43
C VAL A 839 -24.63 27.21 4.93
N ALA A 840 -25.25 26.41 4.06
CA ALA A 840 -24.69 25.17 3.55
C ALA A 840 -24.40 25.24 2.04
N TYR A 841 -23.55 24.33 1.56
CA TYR A 841 -23.19 24.12 0.16
C TYR A 841 -22.59 25.30 -0.61
N ASN A 842 -22.35 26.44 0.05
CA ASN A 842 -21.76 27.64 -0.57
C ASN A 842 -20.31 27.41 -1.03
N ASP A 843 -19.55 26.63 -0.28
CA ASP A 843 -18.20 26.18 -0.61
C ASP A 843 -18.20 25.19 -1.79
N VAL A 844 -19.17 24.27 -1.80
CA VAL A 844 -19.37 23.35 -2.92
C VAL A 844 -19.75 24.10 -4.19
N ASP A 845 -20.69 25.03 -4.15
CA ASP A 845 -21.07 25.89 -5.28
C ASP A 845 -19.87 26.66 -5.86
N LEU A 846 -19.07 27.29 -5.00
CA LEU A 846 -17.83 27.96 -5.44
C LEU A 846 -16.88 26.99 -6.16
N CYS A 847 -16.66 25.80 -5.59
CA CYS A 847 -15.81 24.76 -6.18
C CYS A 847 -16.35 24.25 -7.53
N LEU A 848 -17.67 24.07 -7.66
CA LEU A 848 -18.31 23.64 -8.90
C LEU A 848 -18.21 24.72 -10.00
N LYS A 849 -18.41 25.99 -9.67
CA LYS A 849 -18.20 27.09 -10.62
C LYS A 849 -16.74 27.16 -11.12
N LEU A 850 -15.77 26.85 -10.25
CA LEU A 850 -14.36 26.76 -10.65
C LEU A 850 -14.13 25.57 -11.61
N LEU A 851 -14.73 24.41 -11.35
CA LEU A 851 -14.69 23.26 -12.27
C LEU A 851 -15.33 23.55 -13.63
N GLU A 852 -16.46 24.27 -13.66
CA GLU A 852 -17.12 24.70 -14.90
C GLU A 852 -16.23 25.62 -15.75
N LYS A 853 -15.31 26.35 -15.12
CA LYS A 853 -14.28 27.16 -15.80
C LYS A 853 -13.06 26.36 -16.25
N GLY A 854 -12.98 25.08 -15.92
CA GLY A 854 -11.86 24.20 -16.25
C GLY A 854 -10.72 24.24 -15.24
N TYR A 855 -10.96 24.75 -14.02
CA TYR A 855 -10.01 24.66 -12.91
C TYR A 855 -10.23 23.39 -12.08
N TYR A 856 -9.23 22.95 -11.32
CA TYR A 856 -9.26 21.72 -10.52
C TYR A 856 -9.17 22.03 -9.02
N ASN A 857 -10.07 21.46 -8.22
CA ASN A 857 -10.04 21.62 -6.76
C ASN A 857 -9.22 20.50 -6.14
N ILE A 858 -8.41 20.81 -5.12
CA ILE A 858 -7.44 19.88 -4.54
C ILE A 858 -7.37 20.01 -3.03
N VAL A 859 -7.16 18.88 -2.35
CA VAL A 859 -6.82 18.87 -0.91
C VAL A 859 -5.34 18.60 -0.72
N ARG A 860 -4.68 19.47 0.04
CA ARG A 860 -3.33 19.27 0.56
C ARG A 860 -3.40 18.40 1.79
N THR A 861 -3.07 17.11 1.66
CA THR A 861 -3.18 16.12 2.74
C THR A 861 -2.09 16.27 3.81
N ASP A 862 -1.09 17.09 3.54
CA ASP A 862 -0.01 17.52 4.44
C ASP A 862 -0.27 18.85 5.15
N VAL A 863 -1.31 19.59 4.75
CA VAL A 863 -1.82 20.73 5.49
C VAL A 863 -3.01 20.26 6.30
N ILE A 864 -2.81 20.14 7.60
CA ILE A 864 -3.79 19.46 8.45
C ILE A 864 -4.14 20.30 9.68
N ILE A 865 -5.42 20.62 9.83
CA ILE A 865 -5.96 21.56 10.83
C ILE A 865 -6.98 20.83 11.71
N LYS A 866 -7.07 21.18 13.00
CA LYS A 866 -8.18 20.73 13.85
C LYS A 866 -9.38 21.65 13.65
N HIS A 867 -10.56 21.08 13.48
CA HIS A 867 -11.79 21.85 13.37
C HIS A 867 -12.77 21.36 14.43
N TRP A 868 -13.20 22.28 15.28
CA TRP A 868 -13.97 21.94 16.48
C TRP A 868 -15.46 21.74 16.24
N GLU A 869 -15.94 22.12 15.05
CA GLU A 869 -17.26 21.92 14.46
C GLU A 869 -18.47 22.29 15.34
N SER A 870 -19.36 23.11 14.78
CA SER A 870 -20.67 23.43 15.36
C SER A 870 -20.62 24.09 16.75
N ILE A 871 -19.45 24.54 17.23
CA ILE A 871 -19.33 25.30 18.48
C ILE A 871 -20.06 26.66 18.38
N SER A 872 -19.97 27.33 17.23
CA SER A 872 -20.62 28.63 16.99
C SER A 872 -21.97 28.53 16.27
N ARG A 873 -22.25 27.41 15.58
CA ARG A 873 -23.42 27.24 14.68
C ARG A 873 -24.52 26.29 15.21
N GLY A 874 -24.17 25.32 16.06
CA GLY A 874 -25.04 24.20 16.45
C GLY A 874 -25.32 23.19 15.32
N VAL A 875 -26.00 22.07 15.63
CA VAL A 875 -26.27 20.96 14.69
C VAL A 875 -27.59 21.21 13.93
N ASP A 876 -27.62 20.91 12.61
CA ASP A 876 -28.77 21.23 11.74
C ASP A 876 -29.95 20.25 11.88
N HIS A 877 -29.71 18.97 12.23
CA HIS A 877 -30.77 17.94 12.31
C HIS A 877 -31.66 18.03 13.55
N GLU A 878 -31.33 18.93 14.49
CA GLU A 878 -32.07 19.12 15.73
C GLU A 878 -33.22 20.14 15.59
N ASP A 879 -33.39 20.74 14.40
CA ASP A 879 -34.36 21.80 14.12
C ASP A 879 -35.00 21.64 12.72
N ASP A 880 -36.33 21.50 12.69
CA ASP A 880 -37.13 21.33 11.47
C ASP A 880 -36.96 22.50 10.47
N GLU A 881 -36.72 23.73 10.94
CA GLU A 881 -36.50 24.88 10.05
C GLU A 881 -35.11 24.82 9.40
N LYS A 882 -34.08 24.38 10.13
CA LYS A 882 -32.72 24.21 9.60
C LYS A 882 -32.68 23.09 8.56
N MET A 883 -33.39 21.98 8.79
CA MET A 883 -33.52 20.90 7.82
C MET A 883 -34.19 21.35 6.52
N LYS A 884 -35.31 22.10 6.61
CA LYS A 884 -35.97 22.66 5.42
C LYS A 884 -35.08 23.61 4.64
N ARG A 885 -34.28 24.44 5.33
CA ARG A 885 -33.28 25.31 4.69
C ARG A 885 -32.22 24.48 3.96
N LEU A 886 -31.65 23.47 4.63
CA LEU A 886 -30.63 22.59 4.05
C LEU A 886 -31.15 21.90 2.77
N ASP A 887 -32.38 21.38 2.81
CA ASP A 887 -33.02 20.77 1.64
C ASP A 887 -33.21 21.77 0.48
N ALA A 888 -33.62 23.00 0.78
CA ALA A 888 -33.81 24.04 -0.22
C ALA A 888 -32.47 24.50 -0.84
N GLU A 889 -31.42 24.67 -0.03
CA GLU A 889 -30.07 25.00 -0.50
C GLU A 889 -29.48 23.86 -1.36
N ARG A 890 -29.71 22.59 -0.98
CA ARG A 890 -29.34 21.43 -1.80
C ARG A 890 -30.06 21.42 -3.15
N GLU A 891 -31.37 21.69 -3.17
CA GLU A 891 -32.15 21.76 -4.41
C GLU A 891 -31.63 22.89 -5.31
N LYS A 892 -31.26 24.03 -4.73
CA LYS A 892 -30.64 25.14 -5.46
C LYS A 892 -29.31 24.72 -6.09
N LEU A 893 -28.40 24.15 -5.32
CA LEU A 893 -27.11 23.64 -5.81
C LEU A 893 -27.31 22.66 -6.97
N THR A 894 -28.25 21.73 -6.83
CA THR A 894 -28.54 20.71 -7.85
C THR A 894 -29.06 21.31 -9.15
N LYS A 895 -29.90 22.34 -9.07
CA LYS A 895 -30.39 23.07 -10.25
C LYS A 895 -29.31 23.93 -10.91
N ALA A 896 -28.38 24.47 -10.13
CA ALA A 896 -27.29 25.29 -10.63
C ALA A 896 -26.24 24.46 -11.39
N HIS A 897 -25.91 23.26 -10.87
CA HIS A 897 -24.82 22.43 -11.39
C HIS A 897 -25.25 20.98 -11.73
N PRO A 898 -26.23 20.78 -12.63
CA PRO A 898 -26.83 19.47 -12.86
C PRO A 898 -25.82 18.41 -13.34
N SER A 899 -24.84 18.78 -14.16
CA SER A 899 -23.85 17.84 -14.70
C SER A 899 -22.95 17.23 -13.62
N PHE A 900 -22.49 18.04 -12.67
CA PHE A 900 -21.62 17.58 -11.58
C PHE A 900 -22.39 16.81 -10.51
N MET A 901 -23.66 17.17 -10.29
CA MET A 901 -24.53 16.41 -9.39
C MET A 901 -24.90 15.04 -9.96
N GLU A 902 -25.03 14.91 -11.28
CA GLU A 902 -25.25 13.62 -11.93
C GLU A 902 -23.98 12.77 -11.95
N ARG A 903 -22.83 13.39 -12.27
CA ARG A 903 -21.54 12.73 -12.43
C ARG A 903 -20.40 13.51 -11.77
N ASP A 904 -19.80 12.93 -10.75
CA ASP A 904 -18.55 13.38 -10.16
C ASP A 904 -17.36 12.83 -10.99
N PRO A 905 -16.54 13.69 -11.63
CA PRO A 905 -15.41 13.23 -12.45
C PRO A 905 -14.28 12.59 -11.64
N PHE A 906 -14.20 12.84 -10.33
CA PHE A 906 -13.12 12.32 -9.47
C PHE A 906 -13.55 11.07 -8.67
N TYR A 907 -14.81 10.66 -8.81
CA TYR A 907 -15.41 9.49 -8.20
C TYR A 907 -15.88 8.50 -9.28
N ASN A 908 -15.17 7.38 -9.42
CA ASN A 908 -15.45 6.39 -10.46
C ASN A 908 -16.86 5.78 -10.28
N PRO A 909 -17.64 5.58 -11.36
CA PRO A 909 -19.00 5.02 -11.28
C PRO A 909 -19.06 3.58 -10.76
N ASN A 910 -17.94 2.88 -10.65
CA ASN A 910 -17.86 1.54 -10.07
C ASN A 910 -17.75 1.55 -8.53
N PHE A 911 -17.70 2.72 -7.89
CA PHE A 911 -17.80 2.86 -6.44
C PHE A 911 -19.25 3.05 -5.98
N THR A 912 -19.55 2.58 -4.77
CA THR A 912 -20.87 2.75 -4.17
C THR A 912 -21.10 4.18 -3.73
N LYS A 913 -22.24 4.76 -4.14
CA LYS A 913 -22.67 6.08 -3.69
C LYS A 913 -23.30 6.07 -2.28
N LYS A 914 -23.20 4.96 -1.54
CA LYS A 914 -23.77 4.81 -0.18
C LYS A 914 -22.75 4.99 0.93
N SER A 915 -21.45 4.97 0.63
CA SER A 915 -20.37 5.14 1.61
C SER A 915 -19.35 6.18 1.14
N VAL A 916 -18.44 6.55 2.04
CA VAL A 916 -17.45 7.62 1.84
C VAL A 916 -16.01 7.08 1.76
N ASP A 917 -15.87 5.76 1.64
CA ASP A 917 -14.62 4.99 1.79
C ASP A 917 -14.09 4.43 0.46
N PHE A 918 -14.75 4.73 -0.67
CA PHE A 918 -14.44 4.20 -2.00
C PHE A 918 -14.60 2.67 -2.11
N SER A 919 -15.53 2.10 -1.34
CA SER A 919 -15.99 0.73 -1.52
C SER A 919 -16.66 0.53 -2.89
N PHE A 920 -16.63 -0.69 -3.41
CA PHE A 920 -17.17 -1.01 -4.73
C PHE A 920 -18.70 -1.05 -4.76
N ASP A 921 -19.30 -0.64 -5.88
CA ASP A 921 -20.74 -0.77 -6.14
C ASP A 921 -21.10 -2.19 -6.55
N TYR A 922 -21.27 -3.06 -5.56
CA TYR A 922 -21.86 -4.39 -5.76
C TYR A 922 -23.37 -4.35 -5.47
N PRO A 923 -24.20 -5.14 -6.18
CA PRO A 923 -25.61 -5.26 -5.85
C PRO A 923 -25.80 -5.71 -4.40
N GLU A 924 -26.65 -5.01 -3.65
CA GLU A 924 -27.12 -5.51 -2.37
C GLU A 924 -28.04 -6.71 -2.64
N PRO A 925 -27.74 -7.91 -2.11
CA PRO A 925 -28.67 -9.00 -2.13
C PRO A 925 -29.89 -8.56 -1.33
N SER A 926 -31.07 -8.80 -1.90
CA SER A 926 -32.31 -8.55 -1.18
C SER A 926 -32.29 -9.36 0.13
N LEU A 927 -32.27 -8.64 1.26
CA LEU A 927 -32.40 -9.22 2.60
C LEU A 927 -33.77 -9.88 2.80
N ASP A 928 -34.73 -9.68 1.89
CA ASP A 928 -36.04 -10.34 1.94
C ASP A 928 -35.92 -11.86 1.79
N ASN A 929 -34.84 -12.34 1.15
CA ASN A 929 -34.56 -13.78 1.02
C ASN A 929 -33.85 -14.38 2.23
N TYR A 930 -33.34 -13.56 3.17
CA TYR A 930 -32.62 -14.01 4.35
C TYR A 930 -33.45 -13.78 5.62
N GLU A 931 -34.42 -14.68 5.86
CA GLU A 931 -35.26 -14.62 7.05
C GLU A 931 -34.46 -14.99 8.32
N ILE A 932 -34.64 -14.19 9.36
CA ILE A 932 -34.18 -14.44 10.73
C ILE A 932 -35.40 -14.82 11.56
N LYS A 933 -35.44 -16.05 12.08
CA LYS A 933 -36.58 -16.58 12.84
C LYS A 933 -36.17 -16.86 14.27
N LYS A 934 -36.86 -16.22 15.22
CA LYS A 934 -36.69 -16.52 16.63
C LYS A 934 -37.16 -17.94 16.95
N LEU A 935 -36.33 -18.69 17.65
CA LEU A 935 -36.63 -20.04 18.10
C LEU A 935 -37.23 -20.04 19.52
N ASP A 936 -38.10 -21.00 19.79
CA ASP A 936 -38.64 -21.21 21.14
C ASP A 936 -37.62 -21.96 22.04
N ALA A 937 -37.78 -21.80 23.35
CA ALA A 937 -36.87 -22.38 24.34
C ALA A 937 -36.87 -23.93 24.33
N ALA A 938 -37.97 -24.55 23.90
CA ALA A 938 -38.07 -26.02 23.80
C ALA A 938 -37.22 -26.56 22.66
N SER A 939 -37.20 -25.86 21.53
CA SER A 939 -36.40 -26.18 20.35
C SER A 939 -34.91 -26.09 20.67
N VAL A 940 -34.48 -25.02 21.33
CA VAL A 940 -33.06 -24.82 21.71
C VAL A 940 -32.60 -25.80 22.78
N SER A 941 -33.44 -26.13 23.77
CA SER A 941 -33.08 -27.06 24.85
C SER A 941 -32.97 -28.53 24.41
N SER A 942 -33.55 -28.88 23.26
CA SER A 942 -33.43 -30.21 22.66
C SER A 942 -32.11 -30.43 21.90
N LEU A 943 -31.35 -29.36 21.67
CA LEU A 943 -30.09 -29.37 20.92
C LEU A 943 -28.92 -29.84 21.80
N HIS A 944 -28.09 -30.72 21.25
CA HIS A 944 -26.86 -31.18 21.90
C HIS A 944 -25.72 -31.29 20.90
N ASP A 945 -24.49 -31.13 21.38
CA ASP A 945 -23.29 -31.24 20.55
C ASP A 945 -23.06 -32.69 20.10
N ASP A 946 -22.70 -32.89 18.83
CA ASP A 946 -22.42 -34.21 18.28
C ASP A 946 -21.23 -34.15 17.32
N PRO A 947 -20.17 -34.95 17.55
CA PRO A 947 -18.95 -34.91 16.74
C PRO A 947 -19.16 -35.36 15.29
N ARG A 948 -20.32 -35.92 14.95
CA ARG A 948 -20.67 -36.26 13.57
C ARG A 948 -21.03 -35.03 12.74
N LEU A 949 -21.50 -33.94 13.36
CA LEU A 949 -21.68 -32.65 12.69
C LEU A 949 -20.40 -31.84 12.85
N MET A 950 -19.82 -31.44 11.74
CA MET A 950 -18.59 -30.67 11.69
C MET A 950 -18.73 -29.56 10.66
N GLY A 951 -18.03 -28.48 10.86
CA GLY A 951 -17.98 -27.41 9.89
C GLY A 951 -17.12 -26.28 10.39
N ASN A 952 -16.89 -25.32 9.52
CA ASN A 952 -16.11 -24.15 9.85
C ASN A 952 -16.71 -22.92 9.17
N ILE A 953 -16.40 -21.76 9.72
CA ILE A 953 -16.58 -20.50 9.02
C ILE A 953 -15.35 -20.27 8.18
N ASP A 954 -15.56 -20.10 6.89
CA ASP A 954 -14.53 -19.57 6.02
C ASP A 954 -14.49 -18.07 6.32
N ILE A 955 -15.47 -17.29 5.83
CA ILE A 955 -15.48 -15.83 5.84
C ILE A 955 -16.56 -15.28 6.79
N MET A 956 -16.23 -14.27 7.60
CA MET A 956 -17.22 -13.50 8.36
C MET A 956 -16.79 -12.04 8.51
N PHE A 957 -17.61 -11.09 8.05
CA PHE A 957 -17.33 -9.65 8.16
C PHE A 957 -18.62 -8.82 8.17
N MET A 958 -18.52 -7.61 8.72
CA MET A 958 -19.61 -6.62 8.63
C MET A 958 -19.62 -6.02 7.23
N ARG A 959 -20.67 -6.30 6.45
CA ARG A 959 -20.83 -5.76 5.10
C ARG A 959 -21.18 -4.28 5.10
N ASN A 960 -21.95 -3.87 6.10
CA ASN A 960 -22.17 -2.48 6.49
C ASN A 960 -22.40 -2.46 8.01
N GLU A 961 -22.72 -1.30 8.59
CA GLU A 961 -22.92 -1.14 10.04
C GLU A 961 -23.92 -2.14 10.67
N ASN A 962 -24.80 -2.77 9.88
CA ASN A 962 -25.92 -3.54 10.39
C ASN A 962 -26.09 -4.94 9.75
N VAL A 963 -25.31 -5.29 8.74
CA VAL A 963 -25.45 -6.57 8.02
C VAL A 963 -24.16 -7.35 8.15
N LEU A 964 -24.22 -8.49 8.83
CA LEU A 964 -23.12 -9.43 8.95
C LEU A 964 -23.18 -10.44 7.79
N TYR A 965 -22.10 -10.58 7.04
CA TYR A 965 -21.92 -11.66 6.09
C TYR A 965 -21.25 -12.85 6.77
N VAL A 966 -21.74 -14.06 6.47
CA VAL A 966 -21.19 -15.32 6.99
C VAL A 966 -21.14 -16.33 5.84
N GLU A 967 -19.96 -16.88 5.56
CA GLU A 967 -19.76 -17.99 4.63
C GLU A 967 -18.94 -19.08 5.30
N GLY A 968 -19.31 -20.33 5.05
CA GLY A 968 -18.71 -21.47 5.71
C GLY A 968 -19.09 -22.78 5.05
N TRP A 969 -18.75 -23.88 5.72
CA TRP A 969 -19.19 -25.21 5.33
C TRP A 969 -19.61 -26.03 6.54
N GLY A 970 -20.47 -27.01 6.30
CA GLY A 970 -20.96 -27.93 7.32
C GLY A 970 -21.31 -29.29 6.71
N ILE A 971 -20.80 -30.36 7.31
CA ILE A 971 -21.04 -31.75 6.91
C ILE A 971 -21.46 -32.54 8.15
N ALA A 972 -22.47 -33.40 7.99
CA ALA A 972 -22.83 -34.35 9.05
C ALA A 972 -22.56 -35.78 8.57
N ALA A 973 -21.54 -36.41 9.15
CA ALA A 973 -21.05 -37.72 8.75
C ALA A 973 -22.12 -38.82 8.92
N GLY A 974 -22.20 -39.72 7.94
CA GLY A 974 -23.07 -40.90 7.98
C GLY A 974 -24.57 -40.65 7.85
N HIS A 975 -24.99 -39.45 7.42
CA HIS A 975 -26.40 -39.12 7.19
C HIS A 975 -26.68 -39.05 5.68
N ALA A 976 -26.95 -40.22 5.08
CA ALA A 976 -27.43 -40.34 3.71
C ALA A 976 -28.85 -39.77 3.58
N GLY A 977 -29.05 -38.76 2.72
CA GLY A 977 -30.35 -38.17 2.44
C GLY A 977 -30.49 -36.71 2.90
N GLU A 978 -30.99 -35.89 1.99
CA GLU A 978 -31.17 -34.44 2.06
C GLU A 978 -31.79 -33.93 3.38
N LYS A 979 -30.98 -33.21 4.15
CA LYS A 979 -31.34 -31.96 4.87
C LYS A 979 -30.08 -31.11 4.98
N ALA A 980 -30.15 -29.86 4.55
CA ALA A 980 -29.07 -28.89 4.67
C ALA A 980 -28.71 -28.67 6.15
N VAL A 981 -27.43 -28.41 6.44
CA VAL A 981 -26.98 -27.95 7.77
C VAL A 981 -27.37 -26.49 7.94
N ASP A 982 -28.21 -26.15 8.92
CA ASP A 982 -28.74 -24.81 9.14
C ASP A 982 -27.83 -23.97 10.05
N LEU A 983 -27.98 -22.65 9.98
CA LEU A 983 -27.29 -21.69 10.86
C LEU A 983 -28.18 -21.25 12.02
N LEU A 984 -27.60 -21.24 13.21
CA LEU A 984 -28.23 -20.82 14.46
C LEU A 984 -27.35 -19.78 15.17
N LEU A 985 -27.97 -18.68 15.56
CA LEU A 985 -27.43 -17.69 16.48
C LEU A 985 -27.96 -17.99 17.88
N LYS A 986 -27.12 -18.57 18.74
CA LYS A 986 -27.47 -18.97 20.10
C LYS A 986 -27.05 -17.89 21.10
N GLY A 987 -28.00 -17.07 21.55
CA GLY A 987 -27.79 -16.10 22.63
C GLY A 987 -28.19 -16.65 24.00
N GLU A 988 -27.83 -15.93 25.06
CA GLU A 988 -28.17 -16.32 26.45
C GLU A 988 -29.67 -16.26 26.75
N ARG A 989 -30.38 -15.32 26.11
CA ARG A 989 -31.81 -15.08 26.33
C ARG A 989 -32.67 -15.54 25.16
N GLU A 990 -32.20 -15.29 23.94
CA GLU A 990 -32.93 -15.58 22.71
C GLU A 990 -32.01 -16.25 21.71
N SER A 991 -32.56 -17.10 20.85
CA SER A 991 -31.81 -17.75 19.77
C SER A 991 -32.58 -17.66 18.47
N TYR A 992 -31.86 -17.57 17.35
CA TYR A 992 -32.44 -17.29 16.05
C TYR A 992 -31.90 -18.27 15.00
N SER A 993 -32.76 -18.86 14.17
CA SER A 993 -32.32 -19.54 12.96
C SER A 993 -32.19 -18.53 11.83
N VAL A 994 -31.15 -18.70 11.00
CA VAL A 994 -30.83 -17.80 9.90
C VAL A 994 -30.91 -18.56 8.60
N THR A 995 -31.62 -17.98 7.63
CA THR A 995 -31.67 -18.51 6.26
C THR A 995 -30.31 -18.38 5.59
N LYS A 996 -29.96 -19.35 4.75
CA LYS A 996 -28.66 -19.42 4.06
C LYS A 996 -28.87 -19.92 2.64
N ASP A 997 -27.94 -19.57 1.76
CA ASP A 997 -27.83 -20.18 0.44
C ASP A 997 -26.82 -21.33 0.48
N PRO A 998 -27.02 -22.40 -0.30
CA PRO A 998 -25.99 -23.41 -0.52
C PRO A 998 -24.85 -22.84 -1.38
N VAL A 999 -23.62 -23.21 -1.04
CA VAL A 999 -22.40 -22.92 -1.82
C VAL A 999 -21.75 -24.24 -2.21
N LEU A 1000 -21.39 -24.39 -3.49
CA LEU A 1000 -20.69 -25.58 -3.99
C LEU A 1000 -19.21 -25.52 -3.58
N ARG A 1001 -18.68 -26.62 -3.05
CA ARG A 1001 -17.30 -26.72 -2.54
C ARG A 1001 -16.60 -27.97 -3.07
N GLU A 1002 -15.74 -27.80 -4.08
CA GLU A 1002 -15.06 -28.93 -4.76
C GLU A 1002 -13.94 -29.60 -3.94
N ASP A 1003 -13.47 -28.92 -2.91
CA ASP A 1003 -12.48 -29.40 -1.94
C ASP A 1003 -13.07 -30.37 -0.92
N LEU A 1004 -14.32 -30.17 -0.50
CA LEU A 1004 -14.99 -31.00 0.51
C LEU A 1004 -15.12 -32.48 0.10
N PRO A 1005 -15.46 -32.86 -1.16
CA PRO A 1005 -15.43 -34.25 -1.60
C PRO A 1005 -14.04 -34.91 -1.53
N LYS A 1006 -12.96 -34.12 -1.60
CA LYS A 1006 -11.59 -34.64 -1.48
C LYS A 1006 -11.22 -34.89 -0.02
N ALA A 1007 -11.64 -34.00 0.89
CA ALA A 1007 -11.44 -34.12 2.33
C ALA A 1007 -12.35 -35.18 2.97
N PHE A 1008 -13.58 -35.32 2.48
CA PHE A 1008 -14.61 -36.22 2.98
C PHE A 1008 -15.13 -37.17 1.88
N PRO A 1009 -14.28 -38.04 1.32
CA PRO A 1009 -14.64 -38.89 0.18
C PRO A 1009 -15.70 -39.95 0.50
N ALA A 1010 -15.96 -40.19 1.79
CA ALA A 1010 -17.01 -41.09 2.25
C ALA A 1010 -18.41 -40.43 2.29
N GLU A 1011 -18.51 -39.11 2.10
CA GLU A 1011 -19.74 -38.34 2.20
C GLU A 1011 -20.24 -37.94 0.80
N GLU A 1012 -21.29 -38.64 0.33
CA GLU A 1012 -21.83 -38.54 -1.05
C GLU A 1012 -22.27 -37.12 -1.45
N HIS A 1013 -22.56 -36.25 -0.47
CA HIS A 1013 -23.05 -34.88 -0.68
C HIS A 1013 -22.07 -33.79 -0.20
N ALA A 1014 -20.80 -34.13 0.04
CA ALA A 1014 -19.81 -33.16 0.52
C ALA A 1014 -19.70 -31.91 -0.38
N LEU A 1015 -19.95 -32.05 -1.68
CA LEU A 1015 -19.95 -30.95 -2.65
C LEU A 1015 -20.96 -29.83 -2.31
N LEU A 1016 -22.07 -30.17 -1.65
CA LEU A 1016 -23.13 -29.23 -1.23
C LEU A 1016 -22.98 -28.79 0.23
N GLY A 1017 -21.83 -29.07 0.84
CA GLY A 1017 -21.56 -28.77 2.25
C GLY A 1017 -21.36 -27.27 2.53
N GLY A 1018 -21.10 -26.45 1.52
CA GLY A 1018 -20.91 -25.00 1.67
C GLY A 1018 -22.22 -24.24 1.92
N PHE A 1019 -22.13 -23.12 2.61
CA PHE A 1019 -23.22 -22.18 2.81
C PHE A 1019 -22.75 -20.74 2.88
N ARG A 1020 -23.63 -19.81 2.55
CA ARG A 1020 -23.47 -18.38 2.85
C ARG A 1020 -24.77 -17.77 3.37
N SER A 1021 -24.68 -16.71 4.16
CA SER A 1021 -25.83 -16.04 4.77
C SER A 1021 -25.55 -14.57 5.03
N PHE A 1022 -26.61 -13.76 5.00
CA PHE A 1022 -26.59 -12.36 5.42
C PHE A 1022 -27.49 -12.21 6.65
N VAL A 1023 -26.93 -11.75 7.75
CA VAL A 1023 -27.64 -11.53 9.02
C VAL A 1023 -27.86 -10.03 9.19
N ASP A 1024 -29.11 -9.59 9.07
CA ASP A 1024 -29.53 -8.24 9.45
C ASP A 1024 -29.60 -8.13 10.98
N LEU A 1025 -28.57 -7.51 11.57
CA LEU A 1025 -28.43 -7.37 13.02
C LEU A 1025 -29.53 -6.51 13.63
N LYS A 1026 -30.19 -5.61 12.86
CA LYS A 1026 -31.34 -4.82 13.35
C LYS A 1026 -32.55 -5.69 13.73
N LYS A 1027 -32.62 -6.92 13.21
CA LYS A 1027 -33.69 -7.88 13.53
C LYS A 1027 -33.38 -8.71 14.78
N LEU A 1028 -32.20 -8.56 15.37
CA LEU A 1028 -31.79 -9.24 16.59
C LEU A 1028 -31.96 -8.31 17.81
N GLN A 1029 -32.15 -8.89 18.99
CA GLN A 1029 -32.06 -8.12 20.23
C GLN A 1029 -30.60 -7.85 20.62
N LYS A 1030 -30.34 -6.73 21.28
CA LYS A 1030 -29.02 -6.41 21.87
C LYS A 1030 -28.53 -7.58 22.74
N GLY A 1031 -27.30 -8.03 22.50
CA GLY A 1031 -26.69 -9.15 23.21
C GLY A 1031 -25.61 -9.87 22.39
N SER A 1032 -24.98 -10.87 23.02
CA SER A 1032 -23.97 -11.71 22.39
C SER A 1032 -24.57 -13.04 21.94
N TYR A 1033 -24.28 -13.44 20.70
CA TYR A 1033 -24.78 -14.67 20.08
C TYR A 1033 -23.63 -15.54 19.60
N ARG A 1034 -23.66 -16.84 19.93
CA ARG A 1034 -22.75 -17.83 19.34
C ARG A 1034 -23.30 -18.35 18.02
N LEU A 1035 -22.44 -18.41 17.01
CA LEU A 1035 -22.79 -19.00 15.73
C LEU A 1035 -22.61 -20.52 15.78
N MET A 1036 -23.67 -21.25 15.45
CA MET A 1036 -23.75 -22.71 15.52
C MET A 1036 -24.25 -23.28 14.21
N LEU A 1037 -23.76 -24.47 13.84
CA LEU A 1037 -24.42 -25.33 12.86
C LEU A 1037 -25.45 -26.20 13.56
N VAL A 1038 -26.58 -26.45 12.90
CA VAL A 1038 -27.64 -27.31 13.40
C VAL A 1038 -28.08 -28.29 12.31
N ARG A 1039 -28.23 -29.55 12.68
CA ARG A 1039 -28.91 -30.55 11.85
C ARG A 1039 -29.79 -31.43 12.72
N GLY A 1040 -31.11 -31.34 12.58
CA GLY A 1040 -32.02 -32.08 13.46
C GLY A 1040 -31.89 -31.61 14.92
N ASN A 1041 -31.51 -32.51 15.83
CA ASN A 1041 -31.28 -32.19 17.24
C ASN A 1041 -29.80 -32.12 17.63
N ILE A 1042 -28.91 -32.22 16.65
CA ILE A 1042 -27.46 -32.12 16.87
C ILE A 1042 -26.93 -30.76 16.42
N THR A 1043 -25.91 -30.28 17.11
CA THR A 1043 -25.27 -28.99 16.84
C THR A 1043 -23.76 -29.11 16.78
N HIS A 1044 -23.11 -28.11 16.18
CA HIS A 1044 -21.67 -27.91 16.22
C HIS A 1044 -21.38 -26.43 16.43
N ASP A 1045 -20.58 -26.10 17.44
CA ASP A 1045 -20.20 -24.71 17.75
C ASP A 1045 -19.08 -24.27 16.81
N LEU A 1046 -19.31 -23.19 16.05
CA LEU A 1046 -18.33 -22.65 15.10
C LEU A 1046 -17.30 -21.73 15.78
N GLN A 1047 -17.37 -21.57 17.10
CA GLN A 1047 -16.43 -20.77 17.90
C GLN A 1047 -16.33 -19.32 17.43
N ARG A 1048 -17.47 -18.73 17.07
CA ARG A 1048 -17.60 -17.32 16.66
C ARG A 1048 -18.74 -16.67 17.43
N ASN A 1049 -18.45 -15.49 18.00
CA ASN A 1049 -19.43 -14.65 18.68
C ASN A 1049 -19.82 -13.46 17.81
N ILE A 1050 -21.08 -13.04 17.92
CA ILE A 1050 -21.64 -11.87 17.26
C ILE A 1050 -22.25 -11.00 18.36
N ASP A 1051 -21.68 -9.83 18.56
CA ASP A 1051 -22.17 -8.85 19.53
C ASP A 1051 -23.05 -7.84 18.80
N VAL A 1052 -24.30 -7.71 19.25
CA VAL A 1052 -25.28 -6.75 18.74
C VAL A 1052 -25.45 -5.66 19.79
N ASP A 1053 -25.16 -4.42 19.42
CA ASP A 1053 -25.25 -3.23 20.28
C ASP A 1053 -26.61 -2.51 20.26
#